data_AF-A0A1I8A228-F1
#
_entry.id   AF-A0A1I8A228-F1
#
_cell.length_a   1.000
_cell.length_b   1.000
_cell.length_c   1.000
_cell.angle_alpha   90.00
_cell.angle_beta   90.00
_cell.angle_gamma   90.00
#
_symmetry.space_group_name_H-M   'P 1'
#
loop_
_entity.id
_entity.type
_entity.pdbx_description
1 polymer ?
#
loop_
_entity_poly.entity_id
_entity_poly.type
_entity_poly.pdbx_seq_one_letter_code
_entity_poly.pdbx_strand_id
1 'polypeptide(L)'
;MPHNLYRYSPALKADLSPSVLLDHFSMIVTALLVGLIALSPVQAQNPAWGDHLVDLGYENYTCAKSVMAPSLAIPTNVNSVRPADIKLVMSLGDSLTAGNGAGAEDPLMIILQYRGLSFQSGGDKGLDQHVTIPNILQKYNPKLFGQSNGIGSVNVWEVTHLNAAVPGARAPHLPSQAEDLINKLKSHPEVNMEEDWKLLNIFIGGNDVCGYCRDPVGRAPDKFAGHIADAIRIIKQSVPRVIVSLTTMLHLEMVRSIDKGEGFCSTLHVAECRCEADKNLTNAEMSEVCTKYQQAEQKLQDSGEFEADDFTVVVQPFFNDIVVPPMKDGKPDLRFFAPDCFHFAQYGHAMVSTWLWKNILEPVGAKTTKGDLSNPAFPLACPDPMVIPATQHKLTKISEQNRKKLIRYGASCSVVACVSNFITSSTNNWLYTSEVLKYYVFPNGSDSSDDLINQPVYFKNATLGPWLFCWLDPITEFHCSKLDYFSMEEPSDVTTSVEQSVRRALIFIVIGLALDICGIFSILYCCMHNTPYRSLFVTSLLHIFAGMANFACIIVYMSAVSKEVGNKIYPATEMDDPLFHYSYGYSFILLKISFLCTETAAFFIVIVYMAKRDEETYNRYRIRSLVKSLYVSTEGANSPANGTMITSRRKSREQVPKLIPQKVRALKVSVSATKAYPKNGRAIGASLPFDANRLFPVLNKENIILLELSDSNGSPLFAAPLPVLS
;
A
#
# COMPACT_ATOMS: atom_id res chain seq x y z
N MET A 1 -24.60 -23.84 -63.30
CA MET A 1 -25.18 -24.38 -62.05
C MET A 1 -24.26 -25.46 -61.50
N PRO A 2 -24.22 -25.69 -60.17
CA PRO A 2 -24.96 -25.01 -59.10
C PRO A 2 -24.01 -24.15 -58.21
N HIS A 3 -24.28 -22.89 -57.89
CA HIS A 3 -25.29 -22.34 -56.96
C HIS A 3 -25.30 -22.98 -55.56
N ASN A 4 -24.83 -22.21 -54.56
CA ASN A 4 -25.34 -22.16 -53.18
C ASN A 4 -24.69 -20.94 -52.49
N LEU A 5 -25.30 -19.76 -52.58
CA LEU A 5 -26.17 -19.17 -51.56
C LEU A 5 -25.45 -18.90 -50.23
N TYR A 6 -25.00 -17.65 -50.09
CA TYR A 6 -24.72 -16.99 -48.82
C TYR A 6 -25.91 -17.17 -47.87
N ARG A 7 -25.73 -17.95 -46.80
CA ARG A 7 -26.63 -17.94 -45.65
C ARG A 7 -26.37 -16.68 -44.84
N TYR A 8 -27.22 -15.68 -45.05
CA TYR A 8 -27.55 -14.72 -43.99
C TYR A 8 -28.16 -15.49 -42.83
N SER A 9 -27.56 -15.39 -41.65
CA SER A 9 -28.20 -15.82 -40.39
C SER A 9 -29.10 -14.67 -39.91
N PRO A 10 -30.40 -14.92 -39.66
CA PRO A 10 -31.34 -13.90 -39.22
C PRO A 10 -31.46 -13.94 -37.69
N ALA A 11 -30.85 -13.00 -36.97
CA ALA A 11 -31.20 -12.71 -35.57
C ALA A 11 -30.55 -11.42 -35.05
N LEU A 12 -30.92 -10.26 -35.61
CA LEU A 12 -31.10 -9.08 -34.77
C LEU A 12 -32.61 -8.88 -34.68
N LYS A 13 -33.25 -9.56 -33.71
CA LYS A 13 -34.50 -9.04 -33.18
C LYS A 13 -34.12 -7.78 -32.41
N ALA A 14 -34.26 -6.63 -33.06
CA ALA A 14 -34.52 -5.42 -32.32
C ALA A 14 -35.86 -5.67 -31.59
N ASP A 15 -35.80 -6.04 -30.32
CA ASP A 15 -36.95 -5.96 -29.44
C ASP A 15 -37.25 -4.46 -29.28
N LEU A 16 -37.97 -3.92 -30.27
CA LEU A 16 -38.72 -2.68 -30.14
C LEU A 16 -39.87 -2.96 -29.17
N SER A 17 -39.55 -3.01 -27.89
CA SER A 17 -40.55 -3.01 -26.86
C SER A 17 -41.33 -1.68 -26.95
N PRO A 18 -42.62 -1.66 -26.55
CA PRO A 18 -43.41 -0.43 -26.54
C PRO A 18 -42.76 0.71 -25.73
N SER A 19 -41.86 0.39 -24.80
CA SER A 19 -41.11 1.38 -24.02
C SER A 19 -40.00 2.07 -24.82
N VAL A 20 -39.27 1.36 -25.69
CA VAL A 20 -38.22 1.96 -26.55
C VAL A 20 -38.84 2.88 -27.62
N LEU A 21 -40.01 2.49 -28.15
CA LEU A 21 -40.80 3.34 -29.03
C LEU A 21 -41.35 4.57 -28.29
N LEU A 22 -41.78 4.44 -27.03
CA LEU A 22 -42.20 5.58 -26.20
C LEU A 22 -41.06 6.55 -25.90
N ASP A 23 -39.84 6.04 -25.68
CA ASP A 23 -38.66 6.85 -25.38
C ASP A 23 -38.19 7.64 -26.62
N HIS A 24 -38.19 7.01 -27.81
CA HIS A 24 -37.95 7.72 -29.07
C HIS A 24 -39.08 8.71 -29.41
N PHE A 25 -40.33 8.38 -29.11
CA PHE A 25 -41.46 9.30 -29.25
C PHE A 25 -41.34 10.49 -28.29
N SER A 26 -40.86 10.27 -27.06
CA SER A 26 -40.59 11.35 -26.10
C SER A 26 -39.50 12.29 -26.62
N MET A 27 -38.40 11.78 -27.17
CA MET A 27 -37.35 12.62 -27.78
C MET A 27 -37.86 13.44 -28.97
N ILE A 28 -38.67 12.83 -29.85
CA ILE A 28 -39.25 13.52 -31.01
C ILE A 28 -40.28 14.58 -30.56
N VAL A 29 -41.08 14.27 -29.54
CA VAL A 29 -42.03 15.22 -28.93
C VAL A 29 -41.30 16.36 -28.22
N THR A 30 -40.18 16.10 -27.54
CA THR A 30 -39.32 17.14 -26.96
C THR A 30 -38.73 18.03 -28.05
N ALA A 31 -38.20 17.46 -29.14
CA ALA A 31 -37.68 18.24 -30.27
C ALA A 31 -38.77 19.10 -30.94
N LEU A 32 -40.00 18.58 -31.05
CA LEU A 32 -41.15 19.32 -31.56
C LEU A 32 -41.64 20.40 -30.59
N LEU A 33 -41.63 20.16 -29.28
CA LEU A 33 -41.98 21.16 -28.26
C LEU A 33 -40.95 22.29 -28.22
N VAL A 34 -39.66 21.97 -28.27
CA VAL A 34 -38.57 22.96 -28.33
C VAL A 34 -38.69 23.79 -29.61
N GLY A 35 -39.00 23.17 -30.75
CA GLY A 35 -39.27 23.88 -32.01
C GLY A 35 -40.51 24.79 -31.96
N LEU A 36 -41.60 24.37 -31.30
CA LEU A 36 -42.83 25.16 -31.14
C LEU A 36 -42.64 26.35 -30.17
N ILE A 37 -41.84 26.18 -29.11
CA ILE A 37 -41.54 27.25 -28.16
C ILE A 37 -40.56 28.25 -28.77
N ALA A 38 -39.55 27.79 -29.53
CA ALA A 38 -38.57 28.64 -30.21
C ALA A 38 -39.18 29.53 -31.32
N LEU A 39 -40.37 29.19 -31.84
CA LEU A 39 -41.11 30.00 -32.83
C LEU A 39 -42.01 31.08 -32.19
N SER A 40 -42.01 31.19 -30.86
CA SER A 40 -42.73 32.27 -30.16
C SER A 40 -41.98 33.59 -30.36
N PRO A 41 -42.64 34.71 -30.72
CA PRO A 41 -41.97 35.98 -31.02
C PRO A 41 -41.33 36.69 -29.80
N VAL A 42 -41.20 36.00 -28.66
CA VAL A 42 -40.68 36.55 -27.39
C VAL A 42 -39.15 36.41 -27.29
N GLN A 43 -38.49 35.66 -28.19
CA GLN A 43 -37.07 35.31 -28.04
C GLN A 43 -36.07 36.33 -28.63
N ALA A 44 -36.45 37.59 -28.84
CA ALA A 44 -35.54 38.61 -29.38
C ALA A 44 -35.18 39.66 -28.32
N GLN A 45 -34.64 39.21 -27.17
CA GLN A 45 -33.83 39.98 -26.20
C GLN A 45 -33.74 39.21 -24.87
N ASN A 46 -32.92 38.17 -24.79
CA ASN A 46 -32.37 37.76 -23.50
C ASN A 46 -30.83 37.73 -23.64
N PRO A 47 -30.11 38.72 -23.10
CA PRO A 47 -28.69 38.92 -23.41
C PRO A 47 -27.73 37.90 -22.76
N ALA A 48 -28.22 36.80 -22.18
CA ALA A 48 -27.44 35.93 -21.29
C ALA A 48 -26.96 34.59 -21.90
N TRP A 49 -27.48 34.14 -23.05
CA TRP A 49 -27.06 32.86 -23.66
C TRP A 49 -25.65 32.90 -24.31
N GLY A 50 -24.96 34.04 -24.31
CA GLY A 50 -23.54 34.09 -24.70
C GLY A 50 -22.60 33.88 -23.50
N ASP A 51 -23.08 34.11 -22.28
CA ASP A 51 -22.24 34.18 -21.07
C ASP A 51 -21.78 32.80 -20.58
N HIS A 52 -22.44 31.71 -20.99
CA HIS A 52 -22.06 30.33 -20.63
C HIS A 52 -20.99 29.71 -21.54
N LEU A 53 -20.63 30.37 -22.65
CA LEU A 53 -19.41 30.06 -23.42
C LEU A 53 -18.13 30.60 -22.77
N VAL A 54 -18.20 31.08 -21.53
CA VAL A 54 -17.00 31.28 -20.72
C VAL A 54 -16.30 29.92 -20.55
N ASP A 55 -14.98 29.92 -20.54
CA ASP A 55 -14.20 28.71 -20.31
C ASP A 55 -13.35 28.86 -19.04
N LEU A 56 -12.83 27.75 -18.55
CA LEU A 56 -11.93 27.69 -17.43
C LEU A 56 -10.71 26.83 -17.81
N GLY A 57 -9.60 27.52 -18.07
CA GLY A 57 -8.27 26.94 -18.20
C GLY A 57 -7.42 27.12 -16.95
N TYR A 58 -6.26 26.48 -16.91
CA TYR A 58 -5.30 26.64 -15.82
C TYR A 58 -3.85 26.72 -16.33
N GLU A 59 -3.44 27.95 -16.62
CA GLU A 59 -2.09 28.28 -17.08
C GLU A 59 -1.01 27.94 -16.05
N ASN A 60 0.19 27.63 -16.53
CA ASN A 60 1.40 27.44 -15.69
C ASN A 60 1.27 26.36 -14.59
N TYR A 61 0.33 25.40 -14.72
CA TYR A 61 0.27 24.26 -13.81
C TYR A 61 1.57 23.46 -13.79
N THR A 62 2.22 23.33 -12.64
CA THR A 62 3.41 22.49 -12.51
C THR A 62 3.43 21.77 -11.18
N CYS A 63 3.75 20.48 -11.21
CA CYS A 63 4.04 19.65 -10.06
C CYS A 63 5.49 19.15 -10.11
N ALA A 64 5.99 18.61 -9.00
CA ALA A 64 7.33 18.05 -8.95
C ALA A 64 7.50 16.89 -9.95
N LYS A 65 8.56 16.93 -10.75
CA LYS A 65 8.87 15.87 -11.74
C LYS A 65 8.99 14.48 -11.09
N SER A 66 9.45 14.39 -9.85
CA SER A 66 9.65 13.12 -9.14
C SER A 66 8.37 12.29 -8.96
N VAL A 67 7.19 12.94 -8.95
CA VAL A 67 5.89 12.27 -8.79
C VAL A 67 5.03 12.27 -10.04
N MET A 68 5.30 13.16 -10.99
CA MET A 68 4.54 13.24 -12.25
C MET A 68 5.25 12.56 -13.43
N ALA A 69 6.56 12.35 -13.38
CA ALA A 69 7.26 11.64 -14.44
C ALA A 69 6.83 10.17 -14.50
N PRO A 70 6.85 9.55 -15.69
CA PRO A 70 6.57 8.13 -15.82
C PRO A 70 7.50 7.31 -14.91
N SER A 71 6.97 6.20 -14.41
CA SER A 71 7.72 5.23 -13.63
C SER A 71 8.86 4.63 -14.48
N LEU A 72 9.95 4.24 -13.82
CA LEU A 72 11.13 3.67 -14.50
C LEU A 72 10.82 2.34 -15.20
N ALA A 73 9.89 1.57 -14.63
CA ALA A 73 9.32 0.37 -15.22
C ALA A 73 7.80 0.50 -15.17
N ILE A 74 7.10 -0.18 -16.07
CA ILE A 74 5.64 -0.16 -16.10
C ILE A 74 5.13 -0.80 -14.79
N PRO A 75 4.33 -0.08 -13.98
CA PRO A 75 3.86 -0.60 -12.70
C PRO A 75 3.04 -1.88 -12.89
N THR A 76 3.22 -2.86 -12.03
CA THR A 76 2.38 -4.08 -11.96
C THR A 76 1.30 -3.98 -10.90
N ASN A 77 1.47 -3.08 -9.92
CA ASN A 77 0.51 -2.82 -8.86
C ASN A 77 -0.09 -1.42 -9.01
N VAL A 78 -1.41 -1.33 -8.87
CA VAL A 78 -2.22 -0.13 -9.05
C VAL A 78 -1.82 1.01 -8.10
N ASN A 79 -1.38 0.68 -6.89
CA ASN A 79 -0.92 1.65 -5.90
C ASN A 79 0.45 2.27 -6.25
N SER A 80 1.11 1.79 -7.29
CA SER A 80 2.39 2.31 -7.79
C SER A 80 2.23 3.14 -9.07
N VAL A 81 1.01 3.26 -9.61
CA VAL A 81 0.73 3.99 -10.85
C VAL A 81 0.83 5.49 -10.60
N ARG A 82 1.63 6.17 -11.42
CA ARG A 82 1.74 7.63 -11.45
C ARG A 82 0.86 8.19 -12.58
N PRO A 83 0.50 9.48 -12.53
CA PRO A 83 -0.30 10.11 -13.59
C PRO A 83 0.26 9.90 -15.01
N ALA A 84 1.58 9.93 -15.20
CA ALA A 84 2.18 9.72 -16.53
C ALA A 84 2.29 8.24 -16.97
N ASP A 85 2.02 7.29 -16.07
CA ASP A 85 1.94 5.87 -16.42
C ASP A 85 0.62 5.53 -17.12
N ILE A 86 -0.44 6.30 -16.86
CA ILE A 86 -1.74 6.17 -17.53
C ILE A 86 -1.57 6.53 -19.00
N LYS A 87 -1.81 5.56 -19.89
CA LYS A 87 -1.72 5.73 -21.35
C LYS A 87 -3.07 5.96 -22.01
N LEU A 88 -4.13 5.44 -21.39
CA LEU A 88 -5.47 5.44 -21.95
C LEU A 88 -6.45 6.08 -20.98
N VAL A 89 -7.28 6.99 -21.50
CA VAL A 89 -8.46 7.50 -20.81
C VAL A 89 -9.71 6.97 -21.51
N MET A 90 -10.65 6.46 -20.72
CA MET A 90 -11.88 5.83 -21.21
C MET A 90 -13.06 6.35 -20.41
N SER A 91 -14.27 6.30 -20.97
CA SER A 91 -15.46 6.69 -20.22
C SER A 91 -16.72 5.93 -20.61
N LEU A 92 -17.54 5.60 -19.61
CA LEU A 92 -18.92 5.10 -19.74
C LEU A 92 -19.86 6.06 -19.03
N GLY A 93 -21.08 6.23 -19.55
CA GLY A 93 -22.05 7.12 -18.92
C GLY A 93 -23.20 7.54 -19.82
N ASP A 94 -23.78 8.69 -19.49
CA ASP A 94 -24.93 9.27 -20.17
C ASP A 94 -24.57 10.57 -20.94
N SER A 95 -25.54 11.47 -21.07
CA SER A 95 -25.43 12.74 -21.79
C SER A 95 -24.43 13.71 -21.15
N LEU A 96 -24.25 13.71 -19.82
CA LEU A 96 -23.22 14.53 -19.18
C LEU A 96 -21.83 14.04 -19.56
N THR A 97 -21.62 12.72 -19.56
CA THR A 97 -20.35 12.12 -19.97
C THR A 97 -20.08 12.30 -21.48
N ALA A 98 -21.13 12.37 -22.30
CA ALA A 98 -21.06 12.69 -23.73
C ALA A 98 -20.91 14.19 -24.04
N GLY A 99 -20.99 15.09 -23.05
CA GLY A 99 -20.88 16.54 -23.25
C GLY A 99 -22.05 17.15 -24.01
N ASN A 100 -23.27 16.65 -23.81
CA ASN A 100 -24.46 17.22 -24.46
C ASN A 100 -24.61 18.70 -24.15
N GLY A 101 -24.76 19.52 -25.19
CA GLY A 101 -24.96 20.96 -25.05
C GLY A 101 -23.77 21.74 -24.48
N ALA A 102 -22.60 21.13 -24.23
CA ALA A 102 -21.52 21.81 -23.52
C ALA A 102 -21.04 23.10 -24.20
N GLY A 103 -20.99 23.12 -25.54
CA GLY A 103 -20.67 24.29 -26.34
C GLY A 103 -21.87 24.92 -27.05
N ALA A 104 -23.11 24.60 -26.65
CA ALA A 104 -24.31 25.05 -27.34
C ALA A 104 -24.58 26.54 -27.07
N GLU A 105 -24.65 27.39 -28.09
CA GLU A 105 -25.03 28.81 -27.96
C GLU A 105 -26.55 29.02 -27.84
N ASP A 106 -27.32 28.06 -28.32
CA ASP A 106 -28.78 28.11 -28.33
C ASP A 106 -29.41 26.75 -27.95
N PRO A 107 -30.67 26.74 -27.48
CA PRO A 107 -31.33 25.50 -27.07
C PRO A 107 -31.48 24.42 -28.14
N LEU A 108 -31.50 24.74 -29.43
CA LEU A 108 -31.59 23.70 -30.47
C LEU A 108 -30.29 22.89 -30.55
N MET A 109 -29.17 23.44 -30.08
CA MET A 109 -27.86 22.78 -30.07
C MET A 109 -27.64 21.83 -28.88
N ILE A 110 -28.58 21.71 -27.94
CA ILE A 110 -28.47 20.79 -26.78
C ILE A 110 -28.35 19.31 -27.22
N ILE A 111 -28.97 18.95 -28.35
CA ILE A 111 -28.92 17.58 -28.90
C ILE A 111 -27.51 17.19 -29.38
N LEU A 112 -26.62 18.16 -29.58
CA LEU A 112 -25.26 17.94 -30.01
C LEU A 112 -24.38 17.48 -28.85
N GLN A 113 -23.48 16.53 -29.13
CA GLN A 113 -22.61 15.89 -28.16
C GLN A 113 -21.19 16.46 -28.30
N TYR A 114 -20.86 17.47 -27.49
CA TYR A 114 -19.56 18.15 -27.48
C TYR A 114 -18.55 17.35 -26.65
N ARG A 115 -18.28 16.11 -27.08
CA ARG A 115 -17.45 15.16 -26.33
C ARG A 115 -16.06 15.68 -26.03
N GLY A 116 -15.51 16.53 -26.89
CA GLY A 116 -14.22 17.16 -26.69
C GLY A 116 -14.15 18.10 -25.48
N LEU A 117 -15.30 18.60 -24.98
CA LEU A 117 -15.40 19.46 -23.79
C LEU A 117 -15.83 18.68 -22.53
N SER A 118 -15.98 17.36 -22.60
CA SER A 118 -16.47 16.56 -21.48
C SER A 118 -15.43 16.47 -20.35
N PHE A 119 -15.90 16.65 -19.11
CA PHE A 119 -15.05 16.74 -17.94
C PHE A 119 -14.15 15.51 -17.69
N GLN A 120 -14.62 14.30 -18.07
CA GLN A 120 -13.92 13.03 -17.83
C GLN A 120 -13.01 12.61 -18.99
N SER A 121 -13.33 13.00 -20.22
CA SER A 121 -12.74 12.41 -21.43
C SER A 121 -12.51 13.38 -22.59
N GLY A 122 -12.86 14.66 -22.44
CA GLY A 122 -12.64 15.68 -23.45
C GLY A 122 -11.16 16.06 -23.63
N GLY A 123 -10.71 16.17 -24.88
CA GLY A 123 -9.37 16.58 -25.28
C GLY A 123 -9.34 17.86 -26.11
N ASP A 124 -10.47 18.57 -26.26
CA ASP A 124 -10.47 19.84 -26.96
C ASP A 124 -9.71 20.89 -26.16
N LYS A 125 -9.00 21.75 -26.90
CA LYS A 125 -8.13 22.80 -26.36
C LYS A 125 -7.02 22.23 -25.46
N GLY A 126 -6.09 23.09 -25.03
CA GLY A 126 -5.08 22.70 -24.04
C GLY A 126 -5.55 22.97 -22.60
N LEU A 127 -4.86 22.41 -21.61
CA LEU A 127 -5.13 22.69 -20.18
C LEU A 127 -5.20 24.19 -19.85
N ASP A 128 -4.38 24.98 -20.54
CA ASP A 128 -4.31 26.44 -20.36
C ASP A 128 -5.62 27.15 -20.72
N GLN A 129 -6.50 26.50 -21.50
CA GLN A 129 -7.78 27.06 -21.97
C GLN A 129 -9.00 26.31 -21.44
N HIS A 130 -8.92 24.98 -21.31
CA HIS A 130 -10.03 24.14 -20.87
C HIS A 130 -9.51 22.99 -19.99
N VAL A 131 -9.96 22.96 -18.73
CA VAL A 131 -9.57 21.92 -17.79
C VAL A 131 -10.43 20.68 -18.00
N THR A 132 -9.81 19.57 -18.36
CA THR A 132 -10.42 18.22 -18.36
C THR A 132 -9.43 17.21 -17.79
N ILE A 133 -9.89 16.03 -17.38
CA ILE A 133 -8.97 14.97 -16.93
C ILE A 133 -7.90 14.65 -17.99
N PRO A 134 -8.23 14.47 -19.28
CA PRO A 134 -7.22 14.26 -20.31
C PRO A 134 -6.28 15.45 -20.49
N ASN A 135 -6.76 16.70 -20.49
CA ASN A 135 -5.90 17.88 -20.66
C ASN A 135 -4.91 18.03 -19.49
N ILE A 136 -5.30 17.67 -18.27
CA ILE A 136 -4.40 17.62 -17.12
C ILE A 136 -3.33 16.52 -17.31
N LEU A 137 -3.73 15.31 -17.70
CA LEU A 137 -2.82 14.18 -17.89
C LEU A 137 -1.85 14.39 -19.06
N GLN A 138 -2.31 14.97 -20.17
CA GLN A 138 -1.49 15.25 -21.36
C GLN A 138 -0.29 16.15 -21.05
N LYS A 139 -0.38 17.00 -20.02
CA LYS A 139 0.74 17.83 -19.58
C LYS A 139 1.97 17.02 -19.14
N TYR A 140 1.76 15.81 -18.63
CA TYR A 140 2.82 14.93 -18.14
C TYR A 140 2.97 13.63 -18.94
N ASN A 141 1.96 13.28 -19.73
CA ASN A 141 2.02 12.23 -20.74
C ASN A 141 1.49 12.75 -22.09
N PRO A 142 2.33 13.37 -22.93
CA PRO A 142 1.90 13.88 -24.25
C PRO A 142 1.41 12.80 -25.23
N LYS A 143 1.64 11.51 -24.92
CA LYS A 143 1.18 10.37 -25.73
C LYS A 143 -0.11 9.75 -25.18
N LEU A 144 -0.84 10.45 -24.30
CA LEU A 144 -2.14 10.00 -23.82
C LEU A 144 -3.10 9.79 -25.02
N PHE A 145 -3.81 8.68 -25.01
CA PHE A 145 -4.79 8.31 -26.02
C PHE A 145 -6.16 8.02 -25.41
N GLY A 146 -7.21 8.10 -26.23
CA GLY A 146 -8.59 7.78 -25.86
C GLY A 146 -9.48 8.99 -25.57
N GLN A 147 -8.90 10.19 -25.47
CA GLN A 147 -9.63 11.44 -25.32
C GLN A 147 -10.51 11.73 -26.55
N SER A 148 -11.71 12.21 -26.31
CA SER A 148 -12.62 12.63 -27.37
C SER A 148 -12.28 14.04 -27.86
N ASN A 149 -12.57 14.34 -29.12
CA ASN A 149 -12.38 15.67 -29.70
C ASN A 149 -13.59 16.10 -30.53
N GLY A 150 -13.95 17.37 -30.47
CA GLY A 150 -15.04 17.96 -31.24
C GLY A 150 -16.43 17.43 -30.86
N ILE A 151 -17.30 17.41 -31.86
CA ILE A 151 -18.74 17.19 -31.72
C ILE A 151 -19.14 15.95 -32.52
N GLY A 152 -19.82 14.97 -31.90
CA GLY A 152 -20.24 13.78 -32.61
C GLY A 152 -20.92 12.72 -31.76
N SER A 153 -21.69 11.85 -32.42
CA SER A 153 -22.38 10.73 -31.78
C SER A 153 -21.42 9.60 -31.43
N VAL A 154 -21.81 8.70 -30.52
CA VAL A 154 -21.00 7.56 -30.03
C VAL A 154 -20.36 6.68 -31.13
N ASN A 155 -20.95 6.67 -32.32
CA ASN A 155 -20.53 5.87 -33.47
C ASN A 155 -19.46 6.54 -34.36
N VAL A 156 -19.07 7.78 -34.06
CA VAL A 156 -18.05 8.51 -34.82
C VAL A 156 -16.70 8.38 -34.12
N TRP A 157 -15.92 7.37 -34.50
CA TRP A 157 -14.65 7.03 -33.85
C TRP A 157 -13.67 8.21 -33.76
N GLU A 158 -13.55 8.99 -34.84
CA GLU A 158 -12.65 10.13 -34.97
C GLU A 158 -12.95 11.23 -33.94
N VAL A 159 -14.18 11.27 -33.43
CA VAL A 159 -14.63 12.19 -32.38
C VAL A 159 -14.55 11.48 -31.03
N THR A 160 -15.19 10.32 -30.88
CA THR A 160 -15.48 9.73 -29.58
C THR A 160 -14.30 9.04 -28.95
N HIS A 161 -13.43 8.43 -29.77
CA HIS A 161 -12.37 7.53 -29.31
C HIS A 161 -12.90 6.55 -28.25
N LEU A 162 -12.41 6.62 -27.01
CA LEU A 162 -12.75 5.71 -25.93
C LEU A 162 -13.83 6.25 -24.97
N ASN A 163 -14.59 7.27 -25.39
CA ASN A 163 -15.83 7.69 -24.73
C ASN A 163 -17.02 6.94 -25.32
N ALA A 164 -17.47 5.90 -24.61
CA ALA A 164 -18.61 5.07 -24.99
C ALA A 164 -19.93 5.52 -24.37
N ALA A 165 -19.97 6.71 -23.74
CA ALA A 165 -21.19 7.24 -23.14
C ALA A 165 -22.28 7.50 -24.18
N VAL A 166 -23.53 7.22 -23.81
CA VAL A 166 -24.70 7.33 -24.70
C VAL A 166 -25.74 8.24 -24.06
N PRO A 167 -26.17 9.34 -24.70
CA PRO A 167 -27.21 10.21 -24.17
C PRO A 167 -28.49 9.44 -23.84
N GLY A 168 -29.12 9.76 -22.70
CA GLY A 168 -30.31 9.05 -22.20
C GLY A 168 -30.04 7.67 -21.58
N ALA A 169 -28.77 7.22 -21.54
CA ALA A 169 -28.43 5.97 -20.89
C ALA A 169 -28.75 5.99 -19.38
N ARG A 170 -29.09 4.80 -18.90
CA ARG A 170 -29.29 4.45 -17.48
C ARG A 170 -28.30 3.36 -17.09
N ALA A 171 -28.13 3.11 -15.80
CA ALA A 171 -27.22 2.07 -15.32
C ALA A 171 -27.35 0.69 -16.02
N PRO A 172 -28.56 0.16 -16.35
CA PRO A 172 -28.69 -1.12 -17.07
C PRO A 172 -28.06 -1.15 -18.47
N HIS A 173 -27.73 0.00 -19.06
CA HIS A 173 -27.10 0.09 -20.39
C HIS A 173 -25.56 0.08 -20.32
N LEU A 174 -24.96 0.29 -19.14
CA LEU A 174 -23.50 0.30 -18.98
C LEU A 174 -22.84 -1.01 -19.43
N PRO A 175 -23.39 -2.21 -19.19
CA PRO A 175 -22.82 -3.46 -19.70
C PRO A 175 -22.59 -3.44 -21.22
N SER A 176 -23.56 -2.97 -22.00
CA SER A 176 -23.41 -2.86 -23.46
C SER A 176 -22.37 -1.81 -23.87
N GLN A 177 -22.26 -0.69 -23.14
CA GLN A 177 -21.19 0.29 -23.38
C GLN A 177 -19.81 -0.30 -23.06
N ALA A 178 -19.69 -1.14 -22.03
CA ALA A 178 -18.46 -1.82 -21.67
C ALA A 178 -18.01 -2.83 -22.76
N GLU A 179 -18.95 -3.58 -23.33
CA GLU A 179 -18.68 -4.48 -24.46
C GLU A 179 -18.20 -3.71 -25.71
N ASP A 180 -18.87 -2.61 -26.05
CA ASP A 180 -18.45 -1.73 -27.15
C ASP A 180 -17.04 -1.17 -26.93
N LEU A 181 -16.75 -0.72 -25.70
CA LEU A 181 -15.43 -0.23 -25.33
C LEU A 181 -14.35 -1.31 -25.48
N ILE A 182 -14.62 -2.55 -25.05
CA ILE A 182 -13.71 -3.69 -25.24
C ILE A 182 -13.44 -3.95 -26.73
N ASN A 183 -14.49 -3.91 -27.56
CA ASN A 183 -14.35 -4.09 -29.00
C ASN A 183 -13.48 -2.99 -29.62
N LYS A 184 -13.65 -1.74 -29.20
CA LYS A 184 -12.79 -0.61 -29.61
C LYS A 184 -11.34 -0.83 -29.19
N LEU A 185 -11.08 -1.22 -27.95
CA LEU A 185 -9.72 -1.51 -27.47
C LEU A 185 -9.04 -2.64 -28.25
N LYS A 186 -9.79 -3.66 -28.67
CA LYS A 186 -9.26 -4.80 -29.44
C LYS A 186 -9.03 -4.49 -30.93
N SER A 187 -9.77 -3.55 -31.50
CA SER A 187 -9.77 -3.26 -32.94
C SER A 187 -8.82 -2.14 -33.36
N HIS A 188 -8.28 -1.37 -32.42
CA HIS A 188 -7.42 -0.21 -32.71
C HIS A 188 -5.96 -0.48 -32.32
N PRO A 189 -5.02 -0.48 -33.29
CA PRO A 189 -3.63 -0.88 -33.09
C PRO A 189 -2.81 0.08 -32.19
N GLU A 190 -3.31 1.28 -31.93
CA GLU A 190 -2.69 2.27 -31.04
C GLU A 190 -2.75 1.85 -29.56
N VAL A 191 -3.60 0.88 -29.22
CA VAL A 191 -3.84 0.40 -27.86
C VAL A 191 -2.98 -0.83 -27.58
N ASN A 192 -2.07 -0.75 -26.60
CA ASN A 192 -1.43 -1.95 -26.05
C ASN A 192 -2.28 -2.47 -24.88
N MET A 193 -3.19 -3.40 -25.19
CA MET A 193 -4.15 -3.95 -24.23
C MET A 193 -3.48 -4.52 -22.98
N GLU A 194 -2.32 -5.17 -23.10
CA GLU A 194 -1.69 -5.91 -21.99
C GLU A 194 -0.85 -5.01 -21.07
N GLU A 195 -0.12 -4.05 -21.62
CA GLU A 195 0.86 -3.27 -20.84
C GLU A 195 0.36 -1.89 -20.43
N ASP A 196 -0.54 -1.27 -21.19
CA ASP A 196 -0.97 0.10 -20.93
C ASP A 196 -1.86 0.21 -19.70
N TRP A 197 -1.56 1.16 -18.81
CA TRP A 197 -2.49 1.53 -17.74
C TRP A 197 -3.63 2.38 -18.29
N LYS A 198 -4.85 2.02 -17.90
CA LYS A 198 -6.11 2.60 -18.38
C LYS A 198 -6.86 3.25 -17.22
N LEU A 199 -7.25 4.51 -17.37
CA LEU A 199 -8.16 5.19 -16.47
C LEU A 199 -9.58 5.13 -17.07
N LEU A 200 -10.46 4.34 -16.46
CA LEU A 200 -11.85 4.24 -16.84
C LEU A 200 -12.70 5.15 -15.95
N ASN A 201 -13.29 6.20 -16.52
CA ASN A 201 -14.22 7.05 -15.82
C ASN A 201 -15.66 6.55 -16.00
N ILE A 202 -16.43 6.51 -14.92
CA ILE A 202 -17.86 6.17 -14.98
C ILE A 202 -18.64 7.28 -14.28
N PHE A 203 -19.64 7.83 -14.97
CA PHE A 203 -20.63 8.71 -14.38
C PHE A 203 -21.99 8.47 -15.02
N ILE A 204 -22.94 8.07 -14.20
CA ILE A 204 -24.27 7.59 -14.60
C ILE A 204 -25.25 7.79 -13.44
N GLY A 205 -26.55 7.83 -13.73
CA GLY A 205 -27.59 7.77 -12.71
C GLY A 205 -28.57 8.94 -12.73
N GLY A 206 -28.26 10.02 -13.45
CA GLY A 206 -29.20 11.14 -13.64
C GLY A 206 -30.53 10.64 -14.20
N ASN A 207 -30.46 9.90 -15.31
CA ASN A 207 -31.65 9.30 -15.93
C ASN A 207 -32.35 8.26 -15.05
N ASP A 208 -31.63 7.58 -14.15
CA ASP A 208 -32.19 6.63 -13.20
C ASP A 208 -33.03 7.37 -12.14
N VAL A 209 -32.44 8.35 -11.45
CA VAL A 209 -33.13 9.19 -10.45
C VAL A 209 -34.30 9.96 -11.07
N CYS A 210 -34.13 10.52 -12.28
CA CYS A 210 -35.16 11.29 -13.00
C CYS A 210 -36.44 10.52 -13.34
N GLY A 211 -36.44 9.18 -13.24
CA GLY A 211 -37.67 8.37 -13.33
C GLY A 211 -37.89 7.42 -12.15
N TYR A 212 -37.14 7.58 -11.06
CA TYR A 212 -37.31 6.79 -9.84
C TYR A 212 -38.73 6.87 -9.27
N CYS A 213 -39.32 8.06 -9.23
CA CYS A 213 -40.69 8.31 -8.76
C CYS A 213 -41.78 7.51 -9.51
N ARG A 214 -41.49 7.00 -10.72
CA ARG A 214 -42.43 6.19 -11.52
C ARG A 214 -42.14 4.69 -11.45
N ASP A 215 -40.90 4.33 -11.16
CA ASP A 215 -40.45 2.95 -11.06
C ASP A 215 -39.41 2.79 -9.93
N PRO A 216 -39.83 2.94 -8.66
CA PRO A 216 -38.90 2.90 -7.53
C PRO A 216 -38.31 1.51 -7.31
N VAL A 217 -38.98 0.46 -7.81
CA VAL A 217 -38.54 -0.94 -7.67
C VAL A 217 -37.54 -1.31 -8.77
N GLY A 218 -37.79 -0.93 -10.02
CA GLY A 218 -36.87 -1.16 -11.13
C GLY A 218 -35.61 -0.30 -11.04
N ARG A 219 -35.72 0.90 -10.45
CA ARG A 219 -34.64 1.86 -10.26
C ARG A 219 -34.17 1.96 -8.82
N ALA A 220 -34.31 0.88 -8.05
CA ALA A 220 -33.83 0.86 -6.68
C ALA A 220 -32.29 1.06 -6.63
N PRO A 221 -31.76 1.78 -5.61
CA PRO A 221 -30.32 2.05 -5.49
C PRO A 221 -29.42 0.81 -5.59
N ASP A 222 -29.84 -0.32 -5.01
CA ASP A 222 -29.06 -1.57 -5.06
C ASP A 222 -29.02 -2.17 -6.48
N LYS A 223 -30.11 -2.04 -7.27
CA LYS A 223 -30.12 -2.47 -8.67
C LYS A 223 -29.27 -1.55 -9.54
N PHE A 224 -29.35 -0.25 -9.30
CA PHE A 224 -28.50 0.76 -9.93
C PHE A 224 -27.02 0.42 -9.76
N ALA A 225 -26.56 0.22 -8.51
CA ALA A 225 -25.19 -0.17 -8.23
C ALA A 225 -24.84 -1.56 -8.78
N GLY A 226 -25.79 -2.50 -8.79
CA GLY A 226 -25.62 -3.82 -9.42
C GLY A 226 -25.29 -3.74 -10.91
N HIS A 227 -25.97 -2.87 -11.66
CA HIS A 227 -25.68 -2.69 -13.09
C HIS A 227 -24.32 -2.02 -13.35
N ILE A 228 -23.90 -1.10 -12.48
CA ILE A 228 -22.53 -0.56 -12.52
C ILE A 228 -21.52 -1.69 -12.27
N ALA A 229 -21.77 -2.54 -11.26
CA ALA A 229 -20.94 -3.70 -10.95
C ALA A 229 -20.82 -4.66 -12.14
N ASP A 230 -21.93 -4.91 -12.85
CA ASP A 230 -21.95 -5.77 -14.04
C ASP A 230 -21.05 -5.24 -15.16
N ALA A 231 -21.12 -3.94 -15.44
CA ALA A 231 -20.26 -3.31 -16.44
C ALA A 231 -18.77 -3.36 -16.03
N ILE A 232 -18.46 -3.08 -14.77
CA ILE A 232 -17.08 -3.17 -14.24
C ILE A 232 -16.57 -4.61 -14.32
N ARG A 233 -17.42 -5.61 -14.04
CA ARG A 233 -17.06 -7.03 -14.12
C ARG A 233 -16.72 -7.45 -15.55
N ILE A 234 -17.48 -6.98 -16.53
CA ILE A 234 -17.20 -7.19 -17.97
C ILE A 234 -15.81 -6.63 -18.34
N ILE A 235 -15.51 -5.40 -17.92
CA ILE A 235 -14.19 -4.78 -18.15
C ILE A 235 -13.09 -5.59 -17.45
N LYS A 236 -13.23 -5.89 -16.15
CA LYS A 236 -12.23 -6.62 -15.36
C LYS A 236 -11.88 -7.99 -15.95
N GLN A 237 -12.86 -8.68 -16.54
CA GLN A 237 -12.64 -9.98 -17.17
C GLN A 237 -11.88 -9.91 -18.49
N SER A 238 -11.88 -8.76 -19.17
CA SER A 238 -11.37 -8.64 -20.55
C SER A 238 -10.22 -7.64 -20.72
N VAL A 239 -9.99 -6.76 -19.74
CA VAL A 239 -9.09 -5.63 -19.85
C VAL A 239 -8.22 -5.54 -18.59
N PRO A 240 -6.91 -5.84 -18.70
CA PRO A 240 -5.99 -5.71 -17.56
C PRO A 240 -5.56 -4.25 -17.34
N ARG A 241 -4.99 -3.97 -16.16
CA ARG A 241 -4.39 -2.67 -15.78
C ARG A 241 -5.36 -1.50 -15.84
N VAL A 242 -6.46 -1.59 -15.09
CA VAL A 242 -7.53 -0.58 -15.10
C VAL A 242 -7.72 0.03 -13.72
N ILE A 243 -7.72 1.36 -13.68
CA ILE A 243 -8.19 2.15 -12.54
C ILE A 243 -9.58 2.66 -12.91
N VAL A 244 -10.61 2.20 -12.20
CA VAL A 244 -11.97 2.73 -12.39
C VAL A 244 -12.17 3.92 -11.45
N SER A 245 -12.48 5.08 -12.03
CA SER A 245 -12.86 6.30 -11.32
C SER A 245 -14.38 6.48 -11.44
N LEU A 246 -15.11 6.10 -10.39
CA LEU A 246 -16.57 6.16 -10.33
C LEU A 246 -16.99 7.48 -9.67
N THR A 247 -17.50 8.43 -10.46
CA THR A 247 -18.04 9.69 -9.94
C THR A 247 -19.43 9.46 -9.37
N THR A 248 -19.69 9.89 -8.14
CA THR A 248 -20.97 9.62 -7.47
C THR A 248 -22.11 10.46 -8.03
N MET A 249 -23.32 9.97 -7.80
CA MET A 249 -24.54 10.64 -8.22
C MET A 249 -24.66 12.06 -7.63
N LEU A 250 -24.98 13.03 -8.48
CA LEU A 250 -25.28 14.41 -8.07
C LEU A 250 -26.70 14.53 -7.48
N HIS A 251 -26.91 15.52 -6.62
CA HIS A 251 -28.23 15.81 -6.06
C HIS A 251 -29.12 16.55 -7.06
N LEU A 252 -30.22 15.95 -7.49
CA LEU A 252 -31.09 16.56 -8.50
C LEU A 252 -32.02 17.65 -7.94
N GLU A 253 -32.24 17.72 -6.62
CA GLU A 253 -33.07 18.77 -6.01
C GLU A 253 -32.50 20.18 -6.17
N MET A 254 -31.20 20.31 -6.47
CA MET A 254 -30.60 21.60 -6.75
C MET A 254 -31.18 22.24 -8.02
N VAL A 255 -31.63 21.43 -8.99
CA VAL A 255 -32.20 21.89 -10.27
C VAL A 255 -33.46 22.72 -10.04
N ARG A 256 -34.29 22.36 -9.06
CA ARG A 256 -35.48 23.15 -8.65
C ARG A 256 -35.16 24.59 -8.27
N SER A 257 -33.95 24.83 -7.75
CA SER A 257 -33.50 26.17 -7.39
C SER A 257 -33.06 26.97 -8.61
N ILE A 258 -32.59 26.29 -9.66
CA ILE A 258 -32.23 26.87 -10.96
C ILE A 258 -33.50 27.26 -11.73
N ASP A 259 -34.52 26.39 -11.70
CA ASP A 259 -35.82 26.61 -12.35
C ASP A 259 -36.61 27.80 -11.80
N LYS A 260 -36.30 28.22 -10.58
CA LYS A 260 -37.03 29.26 -9.89
C LYS A 260 -36.85 30.62 -10.58
N GLY A 261 -37.84 30.98 -11.39
CA GLY A 261 -37.85 32.23 -12.15
C GLY A 261 -37.49 32.05 -13.63
N GLU A 262 -37.10 30.84 -14.05
CA GLU A 262 -36.70 30.50 -15.41
C GLU A 262 -37.77 29.61 -16.07
N GLY A 263 -38.81 30.24 -16.63
CA GLY A 263 -39.97 29.53 -17.19
C GLY A 263 -39.64 28.58 -18.35
N PHE A 264 -38.58 28.90 -19.10
CA PHE A 264 -38.07 28.03 -20.18
C PHE A 264 -37.51 26.73 -19.61
N CYS A 265 -36.58 26.81 -18.66
CA CYS A 265 -35.94 25.67 -18.02
C CYS A 265 -36.95 24.80 -17.26
N SER A 266 -37.84 25.43 -16.47
CA SER A 266 -38.90 24.71 -15.77
C SER A 266 -39.85 23.94 -16.71
N THR A 267 -40.06 24.42 -17.95
CA THR A 267 -40.89 23.70 -18.94
C THR A 267 -40.13 22.51 -19.54
N LEU A 268 -38.84 22.70 -19.83
CA LEU A 268 -38.01 21.68 -20.45
C LEU A 268 -37.74 20.50 -19.50
N HIS A 269 -37.46 20.79 -18.23
CA HIS A 269 -37.21 19.77 -17.20
C HIS A 269 -38.40 18.85 -16.93
N VAL A 270 -39.64 19.25 -17.24
CA VAL A 270 -40.80 18.34 -17.20
C VAL A 270 -40.60 17.14 -18.14
N ALA A 271 -39.90 17.33 -19.25
CA ALA A 271 -39.58 16.25 -20.19
C ALA A 271 -38.27 15.55 -19.82
N GLU A 272 -37.25 16.30 -19.40
CA GLU A 272 -35.89 15.77 -19.14
C GLU A 272 -35.77 15.05 -17.80
N CYS A 273 -36.36 15.59 -16.74
CA CYS A 273 -36.29 15.03 -15.40
C CYS A 273 -37.64 15.07 -14.66
N ARG A 274 -38.51 14.12 -14.98
CA ARG A 274 -39.90 14.09 -14.48
C ARG A 274 -40.04 14.03 -12.96
N CYS A 275 -39.12 13.38 -12.25
CA CYS A 275 -39.17 13.33 -10.78
C CYS A 275 -38.74 14.63 -10.12
N GLU A 276 -37.78 15.33 -10.72
CA GLU A 276 -37.39 16.66 -10.28
C GLU A 276 -38.56 17.64 -10.48
N ALA A 277 -39.21 17.60 -11.63
CA ALA A 277 -40.35 18.47 -11.95
C ALA A 277 -41.66 18.12 -11.19
N ASP A 278 -41.72 16.94 -10.54
CA ASP A 278 -42.91 16.50 -9.79
C ASP A 278 -43.04 17.26 -8.47
N LYS A 279 -44.04 18.15 -8.40
CA LYS A 279 -44.34 18.96 -7.20
C LYS A 279 -44.82 18.13 -6.00
N ASN A 280 -45.24 16.88 -6.20
CA ASN A 280 -45.63 15.99 -5.12
C ASN A 280 -44.41 15.35 -4.44
N LEU A 281 -43.27 15.27 -5.13
CA LEU A 281 -42.02 14.81 -4.55
C LEU A 281 -41.32 15.99 -3.88
N THR A 282 -41.04 15.91 -2.59
CA THR A 282 -40.35 16.98 -1.85
C THR A 282 -38.84 16.99 -2.15
N ASN A 283 -38.16 18.11 -1.89
CA ASN A 283 -36.69 18.17 -2.01
C ASN A 283 -36.01 17.15 -1.09
N ALA A 284 -36.57 16.94 0.11
CA ALA A 284 -36.03 15.99 1.07
C ALA A 284 -36.11 14.53 0.56
N GLU A 285 -37.24 14.14 -0.04
CA GLU A 285 -37.40 12.80 -0.61
C GLU A 285 -36.46 12.57 -1.80
N MET A 286 -36.31 13.55 -2.68
CA MET A 286 -35.37 13.44 -3.81
C MET A 286 -33.92 13.41 -3.34
N SER A 287 -33.56 14.24 -2.36
CA SER A 287 -32.24 14.23 -1.72
C SER A 287 -31.95 12.86 -1.11
N GLU A 288 -32.92 12.26 -0.40
CA GLU A 288 -32.80 10.94 0.18
C GLU A 288 -32.54 9.85 -0.87
N VAL A 289 -33.21 9.92 -2.03
CA VAL A 289 -32.96 9.00 -3.15
C VAL A 289 -31.53 9.16 -3.68
N CYS A 290 -31.09 10.39 -3.93
CA CYS A 290 -29.71 10.67 -4.41
C CYS A 290 -28.66 10.16 -3.41
N THR A 291 -28.87 10.42 -2.11
CA THR A 291 -27.99 9.90 -1.05
C THR A 291 -27.96 8.38 -1.00
N LYS A 292 -29.08 7.69 -1.23
CA LYS A 292 -29.10 6.22 -1.30
C LYS A 292 -28.33 5.68 -2.51
N TYR A 293 -28.37 6.37 -3.65
CA TYR A 293 -27.57 6.03 -4.82
C TYR A 293 -26.07 6.17 -4.50
N GLN A 294 -25.66 7.33 -3.96
CA GLN A 294 -24.28 7.58 -3.53
C GLN A 294 -23.78 6.52 -2.51
N GLN A 295 -24.64 6.13 -1.56
CA GLN A 295 -24.33 5.06 -0.61
C GLN A 295 -24.17 3.70 -1.28
N ALA A 296 -24.99 3.39 -2.29
CA ALA A 296 -24.87 2.14 -3.04
C ALA A 296 -23.57 2.10 -3.87
N GLU A 297 -23.16 3.22 -4.47
CA GLU A 297 -21.86 3.36 -5.14
C GLU A 297 -20.70 3.21 -4.14
N GLN A 298 -20.79 3.84 -2.96
CA GLN A 298 -19.76 3.69 -1.92
C GLN A 298 -19.65 2.25 -1.43
N LYS A 299 -20.77 1.55 -1.22
CA LYS A 299 -20.79 0.12 -0.88
C LYS A 299 -20.12 -0.74 -1.95
N LEU A 300 -20.22 -0.37 -3.22
CA LEU A 300 -19.55 -1.09 -4.31
C LEU A 300 -18.03 -1.06 -4.15
N GLN A 301 -17.45 0.11 -3.88
CA GLN A 301 -16.02 0.22 -3.54
C GLN A 301 -15.68 -0.55 -2.26
N ASP A 302 -16.46 -0.32 -1.19
CA ASP A 302 -16.16 -0.86 0.14
C ASP A 302 -16.28 -2.40 0.22
N SER A 303 -16.98 -3.01 -0.75
CA SER A 303 -17.06 -4.47 -0.89
C SER A 303 -15.71 -5.12 -1.17
N GLY A 304 -14.78 -4.38 -1.80
CA GLY A 304 -13.50 -4.89 -2.27
C GLY A 304 -13.60 -5.92 -3.41
N GLU A 305 -14.78 -6.13 -4.03
CA GLU A 305 -15.01 -7.16 -5.06
C GLU A 305 -14.01 -7.06 -6.22
N PHE A 306 -13.66 -5.84 -6.61
CA PHE A 306 -12.86 -5.58 -7.79
C PHE A 306 -11.37 -5.34 -7.51
N GLU A 307 -10.92 -5.40 -6.26
CA GLU A 307 -9.54 -5.10 -5.90
C GLU A 307 -8.60 -6.23 -6.34
N ALA A 308 -7.55 -5.86 -7.09
CA ALA A 308 -6.46 -6.73 -7.52
C ALA A 308 -5.18 -5.90 -7.67
N ASP A 309 -4.05 -6.56 -7.94
CA ASP A 309 -2.80 -5.86 -8.21
C ASP A 309 -2.94 -4.91 -9.41
N ASP A 310 -3.59 -5.34 -10.48
CA ASP A 310 -3.72 -4.59 -11.73
C ASP A 310 -5.12 -3.97 -11.95
N PHE A 311 -6.01 -4.00 -10.95
CA PHE A 311 -7.36 -3.50 -11.10
C PHE A 311 -7.91 -2.95 -9.77
N THR A 312 -8.54 -1.77 -9.80
CA THR A 312 -9.20 -1.19 -8.62
C THR A 312 -10.42 -0.38 -9.02
N VAL A 313 -11.37 -0.21 -8.10
CA VAL A 313 -12.49 0.71 -8.24
C VAL A 313 -12.40 1.75 -7.15
N VAL A 314 -12.37 3.03 -7.54
CA VAL A 314 -12.30 4.16 -6.62
C VAL A 314 -13.44 5.13 -6.89
N VAL A 315 -14.26 5.32 -5.88
CA VAL A 315 -15.35 6.28 -5.82
C VAL A 315 -14.79 7.69 -5.60
N GLN A 316 -15.34 8.65 -6.34
CA GLN A 316 -15.02 10.08 -6.28
C GLN A 316 -16.24 10.84 -5.73
N PRO A 317 -16.37 10.99 -4.39
CA PRO A 317 -17.59 11.43 -3.74
C PRO A 317 -17.83 12.95 -3.73
N PHE A 318 -17.11 13.76 -4.53
CA PHE A 318 -17.14 15.22 -4.39
C PHE A 318 -18.52 15.87 -4.62
N PHE A 319 -19.49 15.16 -5.20
CA PHE A 319 -20.88 15.62 -5.35
C PHE A 319 -21.79 15.30 -4.14
N ASN A 320 -21.37 14.46 -3.20
CA ASN A 320 -22.25 13.85 -2.19
C ASN A 320 -22.99 14.85 -1.31
N ASP A 321 -22.36 15.97 -0.93
CA ASP A 321 -22.94 16.93 0.01
C ASP A 321 -23.31 18.27 -0.67
N ILE A 322 -23.57 18.25 -1.98
CA ILE A 322 -23.88 19.43 -2.80
C ILE A 322 -25.37 19.49 -3.12
N VAL A 323 -26.14 20.19 -2.29
CA VAL A 323 -27.61 20.37 -2.48
C VAL A 323 -28.00 21.77 -2.96
N VAL A 324 -27.00 22.64 -3.17
CA VAL A 324 -27.17 24.02 -3.62
C VAL A 324 -26.46 24.16 -4.96
N PRO A 325 -27.08 24.75 -5.99
CA PRO A 325 -26.41 24.96 -7.26
C PRO A 325 -25.22 25.92 -7.12
N PRO A 326 -24.30 25.95 -8.09
CA PRO A 326 -23.27 26.98 -8.14
C PRO A 326 -23.91 28.36 -8.13
N MET A 327 -23.36 29.28 -7.33
CA MET A 327 -23.95 30.61 -7.12
C MET A 327 -22.99 31.70 -7.57
N LYS A 328 -23.53 32.74 -8.21
CA LYS A 328 -22.83 33.98 -8.54
C LYS A 328 -23.75 35.17 -8.22
N ASP A 329 -23.22 36.13 -7.46
CA ASP A 329 -23.95 37.35 -7.08
C ASP A 329 -25.32 37.08 -6.43
N GLY A 330 -25.42 35.99 -5.64
CA GLY A 330 -26.63 35.60 -4.93
C GLY A 330 -27.69 34.88 -5.76
N LYS A 331 -27.40 34.54 -7.02
CA LYS A 331 -28.28 33.76 -7.92
C LYS A 331 -27.55 32.52 -8.45
N PRO A 332 -28.26 31.49 -8.96
CA PRO A 332 -27.65 30.38 -9.67
C PRO A 332 -26.77 30.88 -10.82
N ASP A 333 -25.53 30.38 -10.92
CA ASP A 333 -24.59 30.74 -11.98
C ASP A 333 -24.92 29.96 -13.26
N LEU A 334 -25.78 30.54 -14.10
CA LEU A 334 -26.22 29.91 -15.35
C LEU A 334 -25.07 29.63 -16.33
N ARG A 335 -23.90 30.25 -16.15
CA ARG A 335 -22.70 29.94 -16.96
C ARG A 335 -22.23 28.50 -16.79
N PHE A 336 -22.58 27.87 -15.68
CA PHE A 336 -22.26 26.48 -15.40
C PHE A 336 -23.08 25.50 -16.26
N PHE A 337 -24.27 25.89 -16.70
CA PHE A 337 -25.23 25.01 -17.35
C PHE A 337 -25.34 25.33 -18.86
N ALA A 338 -25.62 24.30 -19.64
CA ALA A 338 -26.01 24.42 -21.04
C ALA A 338 -27.39 25.10 -21.14
N PRO A 339 -27.88 25.44 -22.36
CA PRO A 339 -29.12 26.19 -22.50
C PRO A 339 -30.38 25.52 -21.92
N ASP A 340 -30.33 24.24 -21.57
CA ASP A 340 -31.41 23.54 -20.87
C ASP A 340 -31.49 23.84 -19.38
N CYS A 341 -30.47 24.47 -18.78
CA CYS A 341 -30.30 24.59 -17.32
C CYS A 341 -30.05 23.25 -16.58
N PHE A 342 -29.75 22.17 -17.30
CA PHE A 342 -29.58 20.82 -16.75
C PHE A 342 -28.19 20.26 -17.01
N HIS A 343 -27.79 20.19 -18.27
CA HIS A 343 -26.48 19.69 -18.66
C HIS A 343 -25.40 20.73 -18.36
N PHE A 344 -24.16 20.29 -18.21
CA PHE A 344 -23.06 21.22 -17.95
C PHE A 344 -22.67 21.92 -19.25
N ALA A 345 -22.54 23.25 -19.20
CA ALA A 345 -21.82 23.99 -20.24
C ALA A 345 -20.32 23.70 -20.12
N GLN A 346 -19.52 24.17 -21.08
CA GLN A 346 -18.07 23.97 -21.06
C GLN A 346 -17.43 24.48 -19.75
N TYR A 347 -17.92 25.60 -19.20
CA TYR A 347 -17.45 26.12 -17.92
C TYR A 347 -17.78 25.15 -16.78
N GLY A 348 -18.99 24.57 -16.77
CA GLY A 348 -19.41 23.59 -15.78
C GLY A 348 -18.59 22.31 -15.86
N HIS A 349 -18.33 21.81 -17.08
CA HIS A 349 -17.43 20.67 -17.29
C HIS A 349 -16.04 20.95 -16.75
N ALA A 350 -15.44 22.10 -17.08
CA ALA A 350 -14.12 22.46 -16.59
C ALA A 350 -14.07 22.63 -15.07
N MET A 351 -15.09 23.27 -14.48
CA MET A 351 -15.24 23.41 -13.03
C MET A 351 -15.26 22.03 -12.34
N VAL A 352 -16.11 21.12 -12.82
CA VAL A 352 -16.24 19.76 -12.28
C VAL A 352 -14.94 18.98 -12.45
N SER A 353 -14.22 19.13 -13.56
CA SER A 353 -12.91 18.50 -13.75
C SER A 353 -11.89 18.90 -12.69
N THR A 354 -11.90 20.15 -12.22
CA THR A 354 -10.97 20.57 -11.14
C THR A 354 -11.21 19.78 -9.85
N TRP A 355 -12.47 19.54 -9.51
CA TRP A 355 -12.87 18.80 -8.32
C TRP A 355 -12.66 17.30 -8.47
N LEU A 356 -12.98 16.73 -9.64
CA LEU A 356 -12.69 15.33 -9.96
C LEU A 356 -11.18 15.05 -9.88
N TRP A 357 -10.34 15.91 -10.45
CA TRP A 357 -8.88 15.76 -10.39
C TRP A 357 -8.36 15.79 -8.94
N LYS A 358 -8.86 16.74 -8.14
CA LYS A 358 -8.54 16.80 -6.71
C LYS A 358 -8.90 15.50 -6.01
N ASN A 359 -10.09 14.97 -6.27
CA ASN A 359 -10.57 13.73 -5.66
C ASN A 359 -9.75 12.50 -6.09
N ILE A 360 -9.37 12.41 -7.36
CA ILE A 360 -8.48 11.34 -7.87
C ILE A 360 -7.15 11.33 -7.11
N LEU A 361 -6.58 12.50 -6.79
CA LEU A 361 -5.31 12.61 -6.07
C LEU A 361 -5.44 12.49 -4.54
N GLU A 362 -6.64 12.61 -3.98
CA GLU A 362 -6.88 12.47 -2.55
C GLU A 362 -6.88 10.99 -2.13
N PRO A 363 -6.26 10.66 -0.98
CA PRO A 363 -6.21 9.29 -0.50
C PRO A 363 -7.62 8.76 -0.17
N VAL A 364 -7.85 7.48 -0.47
CA VAL A 364 -9.08 6.77 -0.13
C VAL A 364 -9.35 6.88 1.38
N GLY A 365 -10.60 7.15 1.75
CA GLY A 365 -11.02 7.40 3.14
C GLY A 365 -10.84 8.85 3.63
N ALA A 366 -10.23 9.73 2.82
CA ALA A 366 -10.13 11.16 3.12
C ALA A 366 -10.40 12.05 1.89
N LYS A 367 -11.18 11.53 0.93
CA LYS A 367 -11.63 12.28 -0.24
C LYS A 367 -12.63 13.36 0.16
N THR A 368 -12.58 14.50 -0.52
CA THR A 368 -13.56 15.56 -0.42
C THR A 368 -14.94 15.05 -0.85
N THR A 369 -15.96 15.22 -0.02
CA THR A 369 -17.36 14.86 -0.30
C THR A 369 -18.22 16.06 -0.74
N LYS A 370 -17.73 17.27 -0.49
CA LYS A 370 -18.37 18.53 -0.85
C LYS A 370 -17.44 19.42 -1.67
N GLY A 371 -17.52 19.30 -2.99
CA GLY A 371 -16.92 20.27 -3.90
C GLY A 371 -17.64 21.62 -3.81
N ASP A 372 -16.90 22.71 -3.96
CA ASP A 372 -17.49 24.04 -4.16
C ASP A 372 -17.67 24.27 -5.66
N LEU A 373 -18.85 24.04 -6.21
CA LEU A 373 -19.08 24.23 -7.66
C LEU A 373 -19.11 25.71 -8.07
N SER A 374 -19.09 26.65 -7.13
CA SER A 374 -19.00 28.08 -7.44
C SER A 374 -17.57 28.53 -7.68
N ASN A 375 -16.59 27.78 -7.15
CA ASN A 375 -15.16 28.11 -7.25
C ASN A 375 -14.32 26.90 -7.66
N PRO A 376 -13.39 27.05 -8.62
CA PRO A 376 -12.55 25.94 -9.04
C PRO A 376 -11.65 25.46 -7.90
N ALA A 377 -11.31 24.17 -7.91
CA ALA A 377 -10.35 23.56 -6.99
C ALA A 377 -8.90 23.96 -7.32
N PHE A 378 -8.64 25.26 -7.39
CA PHE A 378 -7.32 25.82 -7.65
C PHE A 378 -6.55 26.14 -6.36
N PRO A 379 -5.21 26.02 -6.36
CA PRO A 379 -4.39 25.45 -7.44
C PRO A 379 -4.69 23.95 -7.66
N LEU A 380 -4.63 23.49 -8.92
CA LEU A 380 -4.85 22.06 -9.21
C LEU A 380 -3.92 21.19 -8.35
N ALA A 381 -4.49 20.13 -7.77
CA ALA A 381 -3.78 19.27 -6.84
C ALA A 381 -2.55 18.61 -7.50
N CYS A 382 -1.50 18.37 -6.71
CA CYS A 382 -0.32 17.61 -7.11
C CYS A 382 -0.18 16.37 -6.20
N PRO A 383 0.34 15.23 -6.70
CA PRO A 383 0.65 14.09 -5.84
C PRO A 383 1.66 14.50 -4.75
N ASP A 384 1.54 13.90 -3.56
CA ASP A 384 2.48 14.15 -2.47
C ASP A 384 3.84 13.48 -2.79
N PRO A 385 4.98 14.19 -2.77
CA PRO A 385 6.30 13.60 -2.91
C PRO A 385 6.63 12.53 -1.86
N MET A 386 5.83 12.41 -0.79
CA MET A 386 5.93 11.40 0.25
C MET A 386 5.03 10.17 0.06
N VAL A 387 4.55 9.89 -1.17
CA VAL A 387 4.09 8.53 -1.49
C VAL A 387 5.33 7.63 -1.56
N ILE A 388 5.68 7.04 -0.41
CA ILE A 388 6.57 5.88 -0.36
C ILE A 388 6.00 4.87 -1.36
N PRO A 389 6.80 4.31 -2.29
CA PRO A 389 6.35 3.15 -3.06
C PRO A 389 5.76 2.17 -2.05
N ALA A 390 4.55 1.68 -2.29
CA ALA A 390 3.99 0.62 -1.47
C ALA A 390 4.79 -0.68 -1.68
N THR A 391 6.07 -0.70 -1.30
CA THR A 391 6.71 -1.93 -0.86
C THR A 391 5.86 -2.45 0.28
N GLN A 392 5.38 -3.68 0.15
CA GLN A 392 4.46 -4.41 1.03
C GLN A 392 4.94 -4.51 2.50
N HIS A 393 5.17 -3.40 3.19
CA HIS A 393 5.29 -3.41 4.63
C HIS A 393 3.88 -3.46 5.21
N LYS A 394 3.36 -4.69 5.32
CA LYS A 394 2.23 -5.02 6.19
C LYS A 394 2.59 -4.46 7.56
N LEU A 395 1.95 -3.35 7.96
CA LEU A 395 2.23 -2.68 9.23
C LEU A 395 2.17 -3.73 10.34
N THR A 396 3.30 -4.00 10.99
CA THR A 396 3.33 -5.04 12.03
C THR A 396 2.70 -4.41 13.29
N LYS A 397 1.37 -4.50 13.41
CA LYS A 397 0.62 -3.96 14.55
C LYS A 397 0.85 -4.85 15.78
N ILE A 398 1.90 -4.56 16.54
CA ILE A 398 2.16 -5.17 17.86
C ILE A 398 1.64 -4.22 18.94
N SER A 399 0.80 -4.72 19.84
CA SER A 399 0.30 -3.93 20.98
C SER A 399 1.44 -3.46 21.88
N GLU A 400 1.26 -2.32 22.57
CA GLU A 400 2.28 -1.80 23.48
C GLU A 400 2.66 -2.80 24.59
N GLN A 401 1.68 -3.57 25.07
CA GLN A 401 1.89 -4.61 26.07
C GLN A 401 2.75 -5.75 25.51
N ASN A 402 2.50 -6.18 24.27
CA ASN A 402 3.29 -7.24 23.64
C ASN A 402 4.71 -6.77 23.31
N ARG A 403 4.90 -5.49 22.94
CA ARG A 403 6.24 -4.91 22.77
C ARG A 403 7.05 -4.93 24.06
N LYS A 404 6.45 -4.55 25.20
CA LYS A 404 7.11 -4.62 26.51
C LYS A 404 7.47 -6.06 26.90
N LYS A 405 6.60 -7.03 26.59
CA LYS A 405 6.89 -8.46 26.81
C LYS A 405 8.07 -8.93 25.96
N LEU A 406 8.09 -8.60 24.66
CA LEU A 406 9.18 -8.95 23.75
C LEU A 406 10.52 -8.35 24.17
N ILE A 407 10.56 -7.08 24.60
CA ILE A 407 11.78 -6.46 25.15
C ILE A 407 12.26 -7.21 26.40
N ARG A 408 11.35 -7.61 27.30
CA ARG A 408 11.70 -8.39 28.49
C ARG A 408 12.25 -9.77 28.14
N TYR A 409 11.65 -10.47 27.17
CA TYR A 409 12.17 -11.75 26.68
C TYR A 409 13.56 -11.58 26.08
N GLY A 410 13.76 -10.55 25.25
CA GLY A 410 15.08 -10.21 24.73
C GLY A 410 16.11 -9.91 25.83
N ALA A 411 15.71 -9.20 26.89
CA ALA A 411 16.57 -8.91 28.04
C ALA A 411 16.97 -10.17 28.80
N SER A 412 16.03 -11.10 29.03
CA SER A 412 16.34 -12.39 29.65
C SER A 412 17.32 -13.20 28.81
N CYS A 413 17.12 -13.28 27.49
CA CYS A 413 18.04 -13.96 26.57
C CYS A 413 19.43 -13.30 26.57
N SER A 414 19.50 -11.96 26.55
CA SER A 414 20.75 -11.20 26.62
C SER A 414 21.54 -11.46 27.91
N VAL A 415 20.84 -11.53 29.06
CA VAL A 415 21.46 -11.87 30.35
C VAL A 415 22.05 -13.28 30.33
N VAL A 416 21.29 -14.27 29.86
CA VAL A 416 21.79 -15.65 29.73
C VAL A 416 23.01 -15.69 28.80
N ALA A 417 22.93 -15.01 27.65
CA ALA A 417 24.00 -14.97 26.68
C ALA A 417 25.32 -14.43 27.27
N CYS A 418 25.26 -13.28 27.95
CA CYS A 418 26.46 -12.67 28.54
C CYS A 418 27.02 -13.49 29.71
N VAL A 419 26.16 -14.09 30.56
CA VAL A 419 26.63 -14.94 31.65
C VAL A 419 27.32 -16.19 31.09
N SER A 420 26.73 -16.83 30.09
CA SER A 420 27.34 -17.96 29.40
C SER A 420 28.66 -17.56 28.71
N ASN A 421 28.72 -16.41 28.05
CA ASN A 421 29.94 -15.93 27.39
C ASN A 421 31.04 -15.60 28.42
N PHE A 422 30.68 -14.98 29.54
CA PHE A 422 31.61 -14.68 30.63
C PHE A 422 32.21 -15.95 31.25
N ILE A 423 31.39 -16.98 31.50
CA ILE A 423 31.89 -18.27 32.00
C ILE A 423 32.82 -18.91 30.95
N THR A 424 32.41 -18.89 29.68
CA THR A 424 33.19 -19.42 28.56
C THR A 424 34.56 -18.75 28.45
N SER A 425 34.60 -17.42 28.51
CA SER A 425 35.83 -16.64 28.41
C SER A 425 36.70 -16.73 29.65
N SER A 426 36.16 -17.15 30.81
CA SER A 426 36.89 -17.18 32.08
C SER A 426 37.33 -18.58 32.50
N THR A 427 36.92 -19.62 31.74
CA THR A 427 37.22 -21.03 32.05
C THR A 427 38.03 -21.69 30.95
N ASN A 428 38.89 -22.64 31.33
CA ASN A 428 39.80 -23.33 30.42
C ASN A 428 39.31 -24.71 29.96
N ASN A 429 38.02 -25.04 30.16
CA ASN A 429 37.46 -26.37 29.88
C ASN A 429 36.79 -26.42 28.50
N TRP A 430 37.57 -26.16 27.45
CA TRP A 430 37.04 -26.05 26.09
C TRP A 430 37.18 -27.33 25.29
N LEU A 431 38.31 -28.02 25.40
CA LEU A 431 38.57 -29.27 24.70
C LEU A 431 39.40 -30.18 25.58
N TYR A 432 38.97 -31.43 25.66
CA TYR A 432 39.73 -32.52 26.26
C TYR A 432 40.26 -33.39 25.13
N THR A 433 41.55 -33.65 25.12
CA THR A 433 42.21 -34.51 24.12
C THR A 433 42.92 -35.67 24.81
N SER A 434 42.97 -36.81 24.13
CA SER A 434 43.72 -37.99 24.52
C SER A 434 44.45 -38.51 23.28
N GLU A 435 45.78 -38.42 23.28
CA GLU A 435 46.66 -38.80 22.18
C GLU A 435 47.52 -40.00 22.58
N VAL A 436 47.63 -41.00 21.70
CA VAL A 436 48.50 -42.16 21.90
C VAL A 436 49.93 -41.84 21.48
N LEU A 437 50.88 -41.88 22.41
CA LEU A 437 52.30 -41.64 22.15
C LEU A 437 53.00 -42.97 21.75
N LYS A 438 53.22 -43.20 20.46
CA LYS A 438 53.87 -44.42 19.93
C LYS A 438 55.39 -44.53 20.16
N TYR A 439 56.04 -43.52 20.75
CA TYR A 439 57.51 -43.41 20.78
C TYR A 439 58.21 -43.85 22.08
N TYR A 440 57.48 -44.38 23.07
CA TYR A 440 58.08 -44.74 24.36
C TYR A 440 58.67 -46.16 24.38
N VAL A 441 59.90 -46.30 23.88
CA VAL A 441 60.79 -47.43 24.22
C VAL A 441 61.90 -46.89 25.11
N PHE A 442 62.01 -47.34 26.37
CA PHE A 442 63.14 -47.00 27.23
C PHE A 442 64.44 -47.56 26.62
N PRO A 443 65.50 -46.75 26.41
CA PRO A 443 66.78 -47.27 25.98
C PRO A 443 67.52 -47.83 27.19
N ASN A 444 67.09 -48.99 27.71
CA ASN A 444 67.91 -49.93 28.50
C ASN A 444 67.09 -51.14 29.00
N GLY A 445 66.43 -51.83 28.08
CA GLY A 445 65.91 -53.18 28.32
C GLY A 445 66.34 -54.09 27.18
N SER A 446 67.40 -54.87 27.40
CA SER A 446 67.65 -56.06 26.58
C SER A 446 66.64 -57.13 26.98
N ASP A 447 65.72 -57.53 26.10
CA ASP A 447 65.52 -58.93 25.72
C ASP A 447 64.27 -59.20 24.85
N SER A 448 64.45 -60.19 23.98
CA SER A 448 63.47 -61.12 23.41
C SER A 448 62.35 -60.62 22.46
N SER A 449 62.36 -61.24 21.29
CA SER A 449 61.52 -61.02 20.11
C SER A 449 60.12 -61.68 20.16
N ASP A 450 59.50 -61.83 21.34
CA ASP A 450 58.17 -62.48 21.47
C ASP A 450 57.06 -61.58 22.08
N ASP A 451 57.33 -60.33 22.45
CA ASP A 451 56.35 -59.43 23.10
C ASP A 451 55.81 -58.28 22.20
N LEU A 452 55.71 -58.50 20.88
CA LEU A 452 55.14 -57.46 19.98
C LEU A 452 53.63 -57.23 20.19
N ILE A 453 52.95 -58.09 20.96
CA ILE A 453 51.50 -58.04 21.18
C ILE A 453 51.13 -57.22 22.44
N ASN A 454 52.08 -56.92 23.34
CA ASN A 454 51.82 -56.26 24.64
C ASN A 454 52.72 -55.04 24.91
N GLN A 455 52.95 -54.18 23.92
CA GLN A 455 53.62 -52.90 24.20
C GLN A 455 52.71 -52.00 25.07
N PRO A 456 53.20 -51.44 26.19
CA PRO A 456 52.41 -50.54 27.00
C PRO A 456 52.07 -49.28 26.21
N VAL A 457 50.78 -49.03 26.01
CA VAL A 457 50.26 -47.84 25.33
C VAL A 457 50.24 -46.68 26.32
N TYR A 458 50.93 -45.61 25.96
CA TYR A 458 50.99 -44.39 26.76
C TYR A 458 50.08 -43.30 26.18
N PHE A 459 49.33 -42.63 27.05
CA PHE A 459 48.40 -41.58 26.68
C PHE A 459 48.88 -40.22 27.16
N LYS A 460 48.85 -39.23 26.27
CA LYS A 460 48.92 -37.82 26.63
C LYS A 460 47.51 -37.27 26.72
N ASN A 461 47.06 -36.99 27.94
CA ASN A 461 45.76 -36.38 28.18
C ASN A 461 45.94 -34.88 28.38
N ALA A 462 45.26 -34.05 27.59
CA ALA A 462 45.35 -32.61 27.71
C ALA A 462 43.99 -31.93 27.81
N THR A 463 43.97 -30.80 28.51
CA THR A 463 42.84 -29.88 28.58
C THR A 463 43.30 -28.56 27.99
N LEU A 464 42.62 -28.13 26.92
CA LEU A 464 42.90 -26.90 26.22
C LEU A 464 41.85 -25.86 26.59
N GLY A 465 42.32 -24.65 26.86
CA GLY A 465 41.50 -23.48 27.11
C GLY A 465 42.15 -22.19 26.60
N PRO A 466 41.44 -21.04 26.69
CA PRO A 466 41.92 -19.75 26.22
C PRO A 466 43.21 -19.28 26.90
N TRP A 467 43.39 -19.62 28.17
CA TRP A 467 44.44 -19.02 29.00
C TRP A 467 45.46 -20.03 29.50
N LEU A 468 45.03 -21.28 29.63
CA LEU A 468 45.81 -22.35 30.22
C LEU A 468 45.75 -23.59 29.34
N PHE A 469 46.92 -24.17 29.11
CA PHE A 469 47.09 -25.46 28.49
C PHE A 469 47.68 -26.41 29.55
N CYS A 470 46.95 -27.46 29.88
CA CYS A 470 47.36 -28.45 30.87
C CYS A 470 47.43 -29.82 30.24
N TRP A 471 48.47 -30.59 30.53
CA TRP A 471 48.61 -31.96 30.06
C TRP A 471 49.25 -32.86 31.11
N LEU A 472 49.01 -34.16 30.94
CA LEU A 472 49.61 -35.23 31.71
C LEU A 472 50.18 -36.26 30.74
N ASP A 473 51.44 -36.62 30.92
CA ASP A 473 52.13 -37.67 30.17
C ASP A 473 52.90 -38.62 31.12
N PRO A 474 53.48 -39.73 30.64
CA PRO A 474 54.11 -40.74 31.51
C PRO A 474 55.45 -40.32 32.13
N ILE A 475 56.11 -39.26 31.61
CA ILE A 475 57.41 -38.79 32.12
C ILE A 475 57.24 -37.63 33.10
N THR A 476 56.24 -36.78 32.88
CA THR A 476 56.04 -35.54 33.63
C THR A 476 54.80 -35.60 34.49
N GLU A 477 54.95 -35.27 35.78
CA GLU A 477 53.79 -34.99 36.63
C GLU A 477 52.96 -33.84 36.03
N PHE A 478 51.65 -33.84 36.31
CA PHE A 478 50.66 -32.88 35.79
C PHE A 478 51.23 -31.47 35.57
N HIS A 479 51.31 -31.04 34.31
CA HIS A 479 51.94 -29.79 33.92
C HIS A 479 50.92 -28.83 33.29
N CYS A 480 50.92 -27.56 33.73
CA CYS A 480 50.07 -26.50 33.20
C CYS A 480 50.89 -25.26 32.84
N SER A 481 50.83 -24.83 31.59
CA SER A 481 51.47 -23.59 31.12
C SER A 481 50.43 -22.55 30.74
N LYS A 482 50.74 -21.28 30.98
CA LYS A 482 50.01 -20.16 30.39
C LYS A 482 50.29 -20.12 28.88
N LEU A 483 49.27 -19.82 28.09
CA LEU A 483 49.43 -19.70 26.65
C LEU A 483 50.31 -18.48 26.29
N ASP A 484 51.40 -18.73 25.57
CA ASP A 484 52.23 -17.69 24.98
C ASP A 484 51.84 -17.44 23.52
N TYR A 485 51.06 -16.39 23.30
CA TYR A 485 50.49 -16.01 22.01
C TYR A 485 51.51 -15.59 20.94
N PHE A 486 52.77 -15.40 21.32
CA PHE A 486 53.84 -14.96 20.41
C PHE A 486 54.90 -16.03 20.14
N SER A 487 54.77 -17.23 20.74
CA SER A 487 55.69 -18.33 20.49
C SER A 487 55.59 -18.82 19.03
N MET A 488 56.75 -18.99 18.39
CA MET A 488 56.94 -19.50 17.02
C MET A 488 57.57 -20.91 17.03
N GLU A 489 57.52 -21.62 18.15
CA GLU A 489 58.10 -22.97 18.24
C GLU A 489 57.29 -23.98 17.41
N GLU A 490 57.99 -24.86 16.68
CA GLU A 490 57.34 -25.93 15.90
C GLU A 490 56.66 -26.95 16.85
N PRO A 491 55.41 -27.36 16.59
CA PRO A 491 54.69 -28.28 17.45
C PRO A 491 55.32 -29.68 17.42
N SER A 492 55.57 -30.25 18.59
CA SER A 492 56.19 -31.57 18.73
C SER A 492 55.20 -32.74 18.61
N ASP A 493 53.90 -32.49 18.80
CA ASP A 493 52.82 -33.48 18.72
C ASP A 493 51.48 -32.88 18.23
N VAL A 494 50.48 -33.72 17.97
CA VAL A 494 49.18 -33.26 17.43
C VAL A 494 48.47 -32.39 18.47
N THR A 495 48.56 -32.75 19.75
CA THR A 495 47.97 -31.97 20.85
C THR A 495 48.48 -30.52 20.90
N THR A 496 49.79 -30.29 20.73
CA THR A 496 50.39 -28.95 20.66
C THR A 496 50.08 -28.22 19.35
N SER A 497 49.92 -28.94 18.23
CA SER A 497 49.45 -28.33 16.97
C SER A 497 48.01 -27.81 17.06
N VAL A 498 47.12 -28.59 17.68
CA VAL A 498 45.73 -28.19 17.95
C VAL A 498 45.70 -26.95 18.86
N GLU A 499 46.54 -26.95 19.88
CA GLU A 499 46.71 -25.84 20.83
C GLU A 499 47.07 -24.54 20.11
N GLN A 500 48.11 -24.53 19.27
CA GLN A 500 48.50 -23.35 18.49
C GLN A 500 47.41 -22.88 17.51
N SER A 501 46.71 -23.82 16.87
CA SER A 501 45.70 -23.51 15.85
C SER A 501 44.43 -22.90 16.46
N VAL A 502 44.01 -23.40 17.62
CA VAL A 502 42.81 -22.95 18.33
C VAL A 502 42.93 -21.54 18.90
N ARG A 503 44.16 -21.08 19.22
CA ARG A 503 44.43 -19.72 19.74
C ARG A 503 43.88 -18.60 18.87
N ARG A 504 43.79 -18.81 17.55
CA ARG A 504 43.26 -17.82 16.59
C ARG A 504 41.79 -17.51 16.82
N ALA A 505 41.04 -18.41 17.46
CA ALA A 505 39.63 -18.20 17.79
C ALA A 505 39.43 -17.22 18.98
N LEU A 506 40.48 -16.94 19.77
CA LEU A 506 40.37 -16.23 21.05
C LEU A 506 40.09 -14.74 20.91
N ILE A 507 40.50 -14.12 19.79
CA ILE A 507 40.16 -12.71 19.52
C ILE A 507 38.65 -12.51 19.38
N PHE A 508 37.95 -13.48 18.77
CA PHE A 508 36.52 -13.41 18.50
C PHE A 508 35.69 -13.53 19.78
N ILE A 509 36.11 -14.35 20.75
CA ILE A 509 35.39 -14.45 22.03
C ILE A 509 35.54 -13.19 22.87
N VAL A 510 36.72 -12.54 22.89
CA VAL A 510 36.90 -11.28 23.63
C VAL A 510 36.03 -10.17 23.03
N ILE A 511 35.99 -10.09 21.70
CA ILE A 511 35.11 -9.16 20.98
C ILE A 511 33.64 -9.47 21.27
N GLY A 512 33.25 -10.75 21.20
CA GLY A 512 31.89 -11.21 21.50
C GLY A 512 31.44 -10.83 22.91
N LEU A 513 32.28 -11.09 23.92
CA LEU A 513 31.99 -10.73 25.32
C LEU A 513 31.82 -9.22 25.50
N ALA A 514 32.70 -8.41 24.90
CA ALA A 514 32.60 -6.96 25.00
C ALA A 514 31.29 -6.43 24.39
N LEU A 515 30.88 -6.98 23.24
CA LEU A 515 29.63 -6.62 22.58
C LEU A 515 28.40 -7.09 23.37
N ASP A 516 28.44 -8.27 23.98
CA ASP A 516 27.36 -8.78 24.85
C ASP A 516 27.15 -7.89 26.09
N ILE A 517 28.24 -7.47 26.73
CA ILE A 517 28.20 -6.53 27.86
C ILE A 517 27.55 -5.21 27.43
N CYS A 518 27.98 -4.64 26.30
CA CYS A 518 27.35 -3.43 25.74
C CYS A 518 25.87 -3.65 25.40
N GLY A 519 25.53 -4.83 24.86
CA GLY A 519 24.16 -5.24 24.53
C GLY A 519 23.25 -5.26 25.76
N ILE A 520 23.73 -5.80 26.89
CA ILE A 520 23.00 -5.81 28.17
C ILE A 520 22.73 -4.39 28.68
N PHE A 521 23.74 -3.52 28.70
CA PHE A 521 23.52 -2.15 29.16
C PHE A 521 22.50 -1.41 28.28
N SER A 522 22.57 -1.62 26.96
CA SER A 522 21.66 -1.01 26.00
C SER A 522 20.22 -1.54 26.12
N ILE A 523 20.01 -2.84 26.36
CA ILE A 523 18.67 -3.42 26.52
C ILE A 523 18.04 -3.07 27.88
N LEU A 524 18.84 -2.96 28.94
CA LEU A 524 18.37 -2.48 30.25
C LEU A 524 17.91 -1.02 30.15
N TYR A 525 18.63 -0.18 29.39
CA TYR A 525 18.19 1.17 29.09
C TYR A 525 16.83 1.18 28.37
N CYS A 526 16.61 0.28 27.40
CA CYS A 526 15.31 0.12 26.72
C CYS A 526 14.17 -0.31 27.67
N CYS A 527 14.47 -1.12 28.69
CA CYS A 527 13.47 -1.54 29.69
C CYS A 527 13.02 -0.41 30.61
N MET A 528 13.90 0.55 30.91
CA MET A 528 13.63 1.65 31.85
C MET A 528 12.95 2.86 31.18
N HIS A 529 13.11 3.03 29.86
CA HIS A 529 12.56 4.16 29.13
C HIS A 529 11.21 3.86 28.47
N ASN A 530 10.27 4.81 28.55
CA ASN A 530 8.93 4.69 27.95
C ASN A 530 8.91 4.81 26.42
N THR A 531 9.95 5.36 25.78
CA THR A 531 10.02 5.57 24.32
C THR A 531 11.44 5.33 23.74
N PRO A 532 11.99 4.12 23.82
CA PRO A 532 13.40 3.86 23.52
C PRO A 532 13.69 3.65 22.01
N TYR A 533 13.15 4.47 21.09
CA TYR A 533 13.28 4.22 19.64
C TYR A 533 14.74 4.15 19.16
N ARG A 534 15.55 5.16 19.50
CA ARG A 534 16.97 5.22 19.11
C ARG A 534 17.78 4.10 19.77
N SER A 535 17.47 3.78 21.02
CA SER A 535 18.17 2.75 21.78
C SER A 535 17.84 1.35 21.29
N LEU A 536 16.60 1.08 20.85
CA LEU A 536 16.22 -0.21 20.25
C LEU A 536 17.05 -0.52 19.01
N PHE A 537 17.32 0.47 18.15
CA PHE A 537 18.17 0.31 16.98
C PHE A 537 19.61 -0.05 17.36
N VAL A 538 20.21 0.70 18.29
CA VAL A 538 21.57 0.43 18.78
C VAL A 538 21.66 -0.95 19.44
N THR A 539 20.68 -1.30 20.28
CA THR A 539 20.59 -2.61 20.92
C THR A 539 20.52 -3.74 19.88
N SER A 540 19.73 -3.60 18.80
CA SER A 540 19.69 -4.62 17.75
C SER A 540 21.03 -4.83 17.06
N LEU A 541 21.75 -3.75 16.73
CA LEU A 541 23.05 -3.85 16.08
C LEU A 541 24.09 -4.53 16.97
N LEU A 542 24.14 -4.19 18.26
CA LEU A 542 25.06 -4.79 19.22
C LEU A 542 24.89 -6.31 19.32
N HIS A 543 23.64 -6.80 19.40
CA HIS A 543 23.38 -8.24 19.47
C HIS A 543 23.69 -8.97 18.17
N ILE A 544 23.39 -8.37 17.00
CA ILE A 544 23.76 -8.98 15.70
C ILE A 544 25.28 -9.13 15.59
N PHE A 545 26.05 -8.08 15.92
CA PHE A 545 27.50 -8.16 15.85
C PHE A 545 28.09 -9.11 16.90
N ALA A 546 27.51 -9.18 18.11
CA ALA A 546 27.90 -10.16 19.12
C ALA A 546 27.66 -11.60 18.63
N GLY A 547 26.50 -11.87 18.03
CA GLY A 547 26.16 -13.16 17.43
C GLY A 547 27.14 -13.57 16.33
N MET A 548 27.45 -12.64 15.41
CA MET A 548 28.45 -12.87 14.36
C MET A 548 29.85 -13.16 14.92
N ALA A 549 30.30 -12.44 15.95
CA ALA A 549 31.59 -12.68 16.57
C ALA A 549 31.65 -14.06 17.26
N ASN A 550 30.62 -14.41 18.03
CA ASN A 550 30.51 -15.72 18.68
C ASN A 550 30.45 -16.87 17.66
N PHE A 551 29.72 -16.68 16.55
CA PHE A 551 29.65 -17.67 15.46
C PHE A 551 30.99 -17.85 14.75
N ALA A 552 31.70 -16.75 14.45
CA ALA A 552 33.04 -16.78 13.89
C ALA A 552 34.01 -17.54 14.81
N CYS A 553 33.93 -17.30 16.13
CA CYS A 553 34.70 -18.06 17.12
C CYS A 553 34.44 -19.57 17.01
N ILE A 554 33.17 -19.98 16.99
CA ILE A 554 32.77 -21.39 16.87
C ILE A 554 33.33 -22.02 15.58
N ILE A 555 33.18 -21.35 14.43
CA ILE A 555 33.67 -21.86 13.15
C ILE A 555 35.18 -22.00 13.16
N VAL A 556 35.90 -20.94 13.55
CA VAL A 556 37.37 -20.94 13.56
C VAL A 556 37.89 -22.01 14.52
N TYR A 557 37.26 -22.16 15.68
CA TYR A 557 37.61 -23.18 16.66
C TYR A 557 37.40 -24.60 16.12
N MET A 558 36.21 -24.92 15.61
CA MET A 558 35.92 -26.25 15.08
C MET A 558 36.78 -26.57 13.86
N SER A 559 36.96 -25.61 12.96
CA SER A 559 37.81 -25.78 11.77
C SER A 559 39.27 -26.01 12.14
N ALA A 560 39.79 -25.33 13.17
CA ALA A 560 41.14 -25.53 13.66
C ALA A 560 41.31 -26.96 14.21
N VAL A 561 40.40 -27.41 15.08
CA VAL A 561 40.45 -28.78 15.64
C VAL A 561 40.32 -29.83 14.52
N SER A 562 39.34 -29.70 13.62
CA SER A 562 39.11 -30.67 12.55
C SER A 562 40.25 -30.74 11.52
N LYS A 563 40.89 -29.61 11.21
CA LYS A 563 42.04 -29.58 10.30
C LYS A 563 43.23 -30.35 10.87
N GLU A 564 43.56 -30.10 12.13
CA GLU A 564 44.71 -30.73 12.79
C GLU A 564 44.46 -32.22 13.06
N VAL A 565 43.21 -32.61 13.35
CA VAL A 565 42.83 -34.04 13.46
C VAL A 565 42.81 -34.74 12.09
N GLY A 566 42.50 -34.03 11.01
CA GLY A 566 42.42 -34.56 9.65
C GLY A 566 43.78 -34.77 8.95
N ASN A 567 44.80 -33.97 9.30
CA ASN A 567 46.17 -34.10 8.79
C ASN A 567 46.94 -35.19 9.55
N LYS A 568 46.65 -36.47 9.26
CA LYS A 568 47.40 -37.59 9.84
C LYS A 568 48.86 -37.57 9.35
N ILE A 569 49.82 -37.43 10.26
CA ILE A 569 51.26 -37.56 9.99
C ILE A 569 51.64 -39.03 9.61
N TYR A 570 50.74 -40.00 9.81
CA TYR A 570 50.88 -41.39 9.33
C TYR A 570 49.59 -41.93 8.68
N PRO A 571 49.65 -42.61 7.53
CA PRO A 571 48.50 -43.27 6.92
C PRO A 571 48.02 -44.40 7.82
N ALA A 572 46.82 -44.28 8.37
CA ALA A 572 46.19 -45.36 9.15
C ALA A 572 45.64 -46.41 8.18
N THR A 573 46.04 -47.67 8.36
CA THR A 573 45.36 -48.81 7.73
C THR A 573 43.96 -48.98 8.33
N GLU A 574 43.02 -49.51 7.55
CA GLU A 574 41.57 -49.55 7.82
C GLU A 574 41.17 -50.39 9.06
N MET A 575 42.14 -50.94 9.80
CA MET A 575 41.96 -51.83 10.96
C MET A 575 42.59 -51.29 12.26
N ASP A 576 43.13 -50.08 12.28
CA ASP A 576 43.78 -49.50 13.47
C ASP A 576 42.83 -48.56 14.26
N ASP A 577 42.83 -48.68 15.59
CA ASP A 577 42.11 -47.77 16.49
C ASP A 577 42.57 -46.29 16.32
N PRO A 578 41.66 -45.30 16.46
CA PRO A 578 42.00 -43.89 16.25
C PRO A 578 43.05 -43.41 17.27
N LEU A 579 44.18 -42.91 16.76
CA LEU A 579 45.35 -42.47 17.56
C LEU A 579 45.12 -41.17 18.37
N PHE A 580 43.98 -40.49 18.15
CA PHE A 580 43.66 -39.21 18.78
C PHE A 580 42.15 -39.10 19.05
N HIS A 581 41.77 -38.99 20.33
CA HIS A 581 40.41 -38.76 20.77
C HIS A 581 40.24 -37.33 21.28
N TYR A 582 39.12 -36.68 20.96
CA TYR A 582 38.79 -35.37 21.52
C TYR A 582 37.32 -35.27 21.91
N SER A 583 37.04 -34.46 22.92
CA SER A 583 35.69 -34.10 23.34
C SER A 583 35.62 -32.63 23.72
N TYR A 584 34.54 -31.95 23.34
CA TYR A 584 34.33 -30.55 23.69
C TYR A 584 33.88 -30.43 25.14
N GLY A 585 34.51 -29.55 25.89
CA GLY A 585 34.16 -29.27 27.28
C GLY A 585 33.00 -28.28 27.43
N TYR A 586 32.59 -28.07 28.69
CA TYR A 586 31.41 -27.26 28.98
C TYR A 586 31.56 -25.79 28.55
N SER A 587 32.78 -25.25 28.55
CA SER A 587 33.03 -23.87 28.13
C SER A 587 32.63 -23.69 26.67
N PHE A 588 33.01 -24.62 25.80
CA PHE A 588 32.65 -24.57 24.38
C PHE A 588 31.13 -24.74 24.15
N ILE A 589 30.46 -25.55 24.98
CA ILE A 589 28.99 -25.70 24.92
C ILE A 589 28.30 -24.39 25.34
N LEU A 590 28.79 -23.73 26.39
CA LEU A 590 28.27 -22.44 26.85
C LEU A 590 28.46 -21.34 25.80
N LEU A 591 29.50 -21.39 24.97
CA LEU A 591 29.65 -20.49 23.81
C LEU A 591 28.49 -20.64 22.82
N LYS A 592 28.10 -21.88 22.50
CA LYS A 592 26.97 -22.17 21.60
C LYS A 592 25.63 -21.69 22.19
N ILE A 593 25.44 -21.87 23.49
CA ILE A 593 24.27 -21.36 24.21
C ILE A 593 24.26 -19.82 24.15
N SER A 594 25.41 -19.18 24.38
CA SER A 594 25.55 -17.73 24.28
C SER A 594 25.18 -17.22 22.89
N PHE A 595 25.70 -17.83 21.83
CA PHE A 595 25.34 -17.51 20.44
C PHE A 595 23.83 -17.60 20.20
N LEU A 596 23.20 -18.74 20.55
CA LEU A 596 21.77 -18.95 20.33
C LEU A 596 20.91 -17.93 21.09
N CYS A 597 21.26 -17.64 22.35
CA CYS A 597 20.55 -16.65 23.16
C CYS A 597 20.74 -15.22 22.61
N THR A 598 21.92 -14.89 22.08
CA THR A 598 22.21 -13.59 21.46
C THR A 598 21.38 -13.36 20.20
N GLU A 599 21.30 -14.36 19.32
CA GLU A 599 20.46 -14.33 18.11
C GLU A 599 18.97 -14.21 18.46
N THR A 600 18.53 -14.95 19.47
CA THR A 600 17.14 -14.87 19.96
C THR A 600 16.82 -13.48 20.53
N ALA A 601 17.76 -12.88 21.26
CA ALA A 601 17.65 -11.51 21.75
C ALA A 601 17.59 -10.49 20.60
N ALA A 602 18.45 -10.64 19.59
CA ALA A 602 18.45 -9.80 18.39
C ALA A 602 17.10 -9.85 17.66
N PHE A 603 16.56 -11.05 17.44
CA PHE A 603 15.27 -11.27 16.79
C PHE A 603 14.12 -10.52 17.48
N PHE A 604 13.97 -10.68 18.80
CA PHE A 604 12.90 -10.01 19.54
C PHE A 604 13.03 -8.48 19.50
N ILE A 605 14.25 -7.95 19.58
CA ILE A 605 14.49 -6.50 19.57
C ILE A 605 14.27 -5.90 18.18
N VAL A 606 14.67 -6.58 17.11
CA VAL A 606 14.44 -6.13 15.72
C VAL A 606 12.94 -6.04 15.43
N ILE A 607 12.16 -7.04 15.84
CA ILE A 607 10.69 -7.03 15.67
C ILE A 607 10.07 -5.83 16.36
N VAL A 608 10.48 -5.55 17.60
CA VAL A 608 9.97 -4.39 18.37
C VAL A 608 10.41 -3.07 17.74
N TYR A 609 11.64 -2.98 17.25
CA TYR A 609 12.15 -1.81 16.53
C TYR A 609 11.34 -1.54 15.26
N MET A 610 11.08 -2.56 14.44
CA MET A 610 10.29 -2.45 13.21
C MET A 610 8.87 -1.95 13.52
N ALA A 611 8.19 -2.57 14.50
CA ALA A 611 6.85 -2.14 14.90
C ALA A 611 6.84 -0.69 15.42
N LYS A 612 7.88 -0.26 16.16
CA LYS A 612 7.97 1.11 16.68
C LYS A 612 8.30 2.12 15.58
N ARG A 613 9.13 1.75 14.60
CA ARG A 613 9.43 2.56 13.41
C ARG A 613 8.17 2.86 12.61
N ASP A 614 7.36 1.83 12.38
CA ASP A 614 6.11 1.96 11.62
C ASP A 614 5.09 2.84 12.37
N GLU A 615 4.99 2.71 13.70
CA GLU A 615 4.14 3.55 14.55
C GLU A 615 4.58 5.03 14.54
N GLU A 616 5.87 5.32 14.71
CA GLU A 616 6.38 6.70 14.65
C GLU A 616 6.15 7.34 13.29
N THR A 617 6.35 6.56 12.23
CA THR A 617 6.13 6.97 10.85
C THR A 617 4.66 7.35 10.67
N TYR A 618 3.72 6.48 11.03
CA TYR A 618 2.28 6.76 11.02
C TYR A 618 1.89 7.99 11.85
N ASN A 619 2.40 8.12 13.08
CA ASN A 619 2.07 9.25 13.95
C ASN A 619 2.61 10.58 13.41
N ARG A 620 3.80 10.61 12.78
CA ARG A 620 4.31 11.80 12.09
C ARG A 620 3.41 12.21 10.93
N TYR A 621 2.90 11.25 10.16
CA TYR A 621 1.93 11.51 9.09
C TYR A 621 0.61 12.08 9.65
N ARG A 622 0.05 11.45 10.70
CA ARG A 622 -1.18 11.91 11.35
C ARG A 622 -1.04 13.30 11.96
N ILE A 623 0.10 13.62 12.58
CA ILE A 623 0.34 14.95 13.13
C ILE A 623 0.46 15.98 12.00
N ARG A 624 1.15 15.67 10.91
CA ARG A 624 1.25 16.58 9.75
C ARG A 624 -0.10 16.82 9.09
N SER A 625 -0.94 15.78 8.95
CA SER A 625 -2.29 15.95 8.41
C SER A 625 -3.17 16.80 9.34
N LEU A 626 -3.11 16.57 10.66
CA LEU A 626 -3.84 17.38 11.65
C LEU A 626 -3.33 18.82 11.71
N VAL A 627 -2.02 19.06 11.60
CA VAL A 627 -1.46 20.42 11.55
C VAL A 627 -1.90 21.12 10.27
N LYS A 628 -1.92 20.42 9.13
CA LYS A 628 -2.43 20.96 7.87
C LYS A 628 -3.92 21.31 7.98
N SER A 629 -4.74 20.45 8.58
CA SER A 629 -6.17 20.75 8.79
C SER A 629 -6.39 21.92 9.75
N LEU A 630 -5.56 22.05 10.79
CA LEU A 630 -5.61 23.19 11.72
C LEU A 630 -5.16 24.50 11.08
N TYR A 631 -4.19 24.46 10.16
CA TYR A 631 -3.77 25.63 9.37
C TYR A 631 -4.88 26.12 8.45
N VAL A 632 -5.54 25.18 7.75
CA VAL A 632 -6.71 25.48 6.90
C VAL A 632 -7.86 26.08 7.73
N SER A 633 -8.12 25.59 8.95
CA SER A 633 -9.13 26.20 9.83
C SER A 633 -8.75 27.57 10.40
N THR A 634 -7.46 27.94 10.45
CA THR A 634 -7.03 29.24 11.00
C THR A 634 -6.95 30.33 9.93
N GLU A 635 -6.67 29.99 8.67
CA GLU A 635 -6.82 30.92 7.54
C GLU A 635 -8.29 31.26 7.27
N GLY A 636 -9.22 30.34 7.53
CA GLY A 636 -10.66 30.62 7.45
C GLY A 636 -11.23 31.54 8.55
N ALA A 637 -10.47 31.82 9.62
CA ALA A 637 -10.96 32.58 10.77
C ALA A 637 -10.47 34.04 10.84
N ASN A 638 -9.49 34.45 10.03
CA ASN A 638 -8.94 35.80 10.04
C ASN A 638 -8.93 36.41 8.62
N SER A 639 -10.08 36.89 8.16
CA SER A 639 -10.13 37.92 7.12
C SER A 639 -10.42 39.28 7.77
N PRO A 640 -9.55 40.28 7.63
CA PRO A 640 -9.97 41.67 7.56
C PRO A 640 -10.05 42.08 6.09
N ALA A 641 -11.17 42.73 5.78
CA ALA A 641 -11.41 43.44 4.54
C ALA A 641 -10.38 44.56 4.30
N ASN A 642 -10.30 44.95 3.02
CA ASN A 642 -9.68 46.14 2.43
C ASN A 642 -8.23 46.01 1.93
N GLY A 643 -8.13 45.84 0.60
CA GLY A 643 -7.47 46.77 -0.31
C GLY A 643 -6.01 47.15 -0.03
N THR A 644 -5.11 46.74 -0.92
CA THR A 644 -4.45 47.60 -1.95
C THR A 644 -3.20 46.87 -2.43
N MET A 645 -3.11 46.60 -3.73
CA MET A 645 -1.90 46.10 -4.39
C MET A 645 -0.78 47.13 -4.27
N ILE A 646 0.35 46.75 -3.67
CA ILE A 646 1.64 47.41 -3.90
C ILE A 646 2.69 46.34 -4.16
N THR A 647 3.17 46.33 -5.39
CA THR A 647 4.34 45.60 -5.86
C THR A 647 5.60 46.09 -5.14
N SER A 648 6.39 45.21 -4.52
CA SER A 648 7.82 45.45 -4.37
C SER A 648 8.63 44.15 -4.38
N ARG A 649 9.56 44.07 -5.34
CA ARG A 649 10.69 43.15 -5.37
C ARG A 649 11.61 43.45 -4.18
N ARG A 650 11.94 42.45 -3.36
CA ARG A 650 13.19 42.48 -2.57
C ARG A 650 13.79 41.09 -2.41
N LYS A 651 14.98 40.92 -2.97
CA LYS A 651 15.94 39.86 -2.62
C LYS A 651 16.42 40.10 -1.19
N SER A 652 16.32 39.13 -0.30
CA SER A 652 17.25 39.00 0.82
C SER A 652 17.44 37.54 1.22
N ARG A 653 18.72 37.18 1.30
CA ARG A 653 19.29 35.95 1.83
C ARG A 653 19.24 36.02 3.37
N GLU A 654 19.13 34.84 3.98
CA GLU A 654 19.43 34.52 5.39
C GLU A 654 18.42 34.81 6.53
N GLN A 655 18.37 33.80 7.41
CA GLN A 655 17.80 33.72 8.77
C GLN A 655 16.29 33.44 8.92
N VAL A 656 16.00 32.17 9.19
CA VAL A 656 14.73 31.66 9.75
C VAL A 656 14.56 32.20 11.17
N PRO A 657 13.54 33.03 11.47
CA PRO A 657 13.23 33.38 12.84
C PRO A 657 12.47 32.23 13.51
N LYS A 658 12.99 31.74 14.64
CA LYS A 658 12.23 30.96 15.62
C LYS A 658 11.10 31.84 16.18
N LEU A 659 9.91 31.78 15.60
CA LEU A 659 8.69 32.15 16.31
C LEU A 659 7.75 30.95 16.32
N ILE A 660 7.80 30.20 17.42
CA ILE A 660 6.73 29.29 17.83
C ILE A 660 5.69 30.17 18.54
N PRO A 661 4.46 30.33 18.03
CA PRO A 661 3.40 30.97 18.79
C PRO A 661 3.11 30.15 20.06
N GLN A 662 3.13 30.80 21.22
CA GLN A 662 2.92 30.25 22.57
C GLN A 662 1.51 29.66 22.84
N LYS A 663 0.79 29.17 21.82
CA LYS A 663 -0.55 28.56 21.95
C LYS A 663 -0.64 27.07 21.61
N VAL A 664 0.49 26.35 21.54
CA VAL A 664 0.51 24.87 21.38
C VAL A 664 0.88 24.13 22.68
N ARG A 665 0.79 24.78 23.84
CA ARG A 665 1.05 24.14 25.15
C ARG A 665 -0.20 23.65 25.90
N ALA A 666 -1.38 23.71 25.26
CA ALA A 666 -2.66 23.38 25.90
C ALA A 666 -3.42 22.19 25.26
N LEU A 667 -2.73 21.29 24.56
CA LEU A 667 -3.25 19.96 24.19
C LEU A 667 -2.45 18.85 24.92
N LYS A 668 -2.36 19.02 26.24
CA LYS A 668 -2.14 17.94 27.21
C LYS A 668 -3.34 17.96 28.15
N VAL A 669 -4.54 17.70 27.62
CA VAL A 669 -5.71 17.46 28.45
C VAL A 669 -5.84 15.95 28.65
N SER A 670 -5.40 15.54 29.83
CA SER A 670 -5.97 14.50 30.68
C SER A 670 -7.04 13.61 30.04
N VAL A 671 -6.68 12.38 29.68
CA VAL A 671 -7.59 11.24 29.82
C VAL A 671 -7.22 10.54 31.12
N SER A 672 -7.62 11.16 32.23
CA SER A 672 -7.70 10.46 33.51
C SER A 672 -8.88 9.52 33.44
N ALA A 673 -8.61 8.22 33.57
CA ALA A 673 -9.62 7.19 33.65
C ALA A 673 -10.53 7.42 34.86
N THR A 674 -11.76 7.87 34.65
CA THR A 674 -12.83 7.77 35.64
C THR A 674 -13.39 6.35 35.61
N LYS A 675 -12.82 5.48 36.46
CA LYS A 675 -13.49 4.26 36.93
C LYS A 675 -14.63 4.68 37.87
N ALA A 676 -15.87 4.52 37.44
CA ALA A 676 -17.01 4.45 38.34
C ALA A 676 -17.47 2.98 38.41
N TYR A 677 -17.17 2.32 39.53
CA TYR A 677 -17.84 1.09 39.97
C TYR A 677 -18.76 1.47 41.13
N PRO A 678 -20.03 1.04 41.15
CA PRO A 678 -20.81 1.06 42.38
C PRO A 678 -20.39 -0.12 43.27
N LYS A 679 -20.07 0.18 44.53
CA LYS A 679 -19.95 -0.79 45.63
C LYS A 679 -21.31 -1.01 46.28
N ASN A 680 -21.67 -2.28 46.49
CA ASN A 680 -22.46 -2.85 47.59
C ASN A 680 -22.48 -4.37 47.33
N GLY A 681 -22.15 -5.32 48.21
CA GLY A 681 -21.68 -5.33 49.59
C GLY A 681 -21.43 -6.81 50.00
N ARG A 682 -20.51 -7.00 50.96
CA ARG A 682 -20.32 -8.14 51.92
C ARG A 682 -20.59 -9.59 51.46
N ALA A 683 -19.55 -10.42 51.39
CA ALA A 683 -19.02 -11.34 52.43
C ALA A 683 -19.44 -12.79 52.05
N ILE A 684 -18.70 -13.89 52.19
CA ILE A 684 -17.86 -14.51 53.24
C ILE A 684 -17.07 -15.62 52.48
N GLY A 685 -15.74 -15.78 52.63
CA GLY A 685 -15.17 -16.88 53.42
C GLY A 685 -14.45 -17.98 52.60
N ALA A 686 -13.18 -18.18 52.96
CA ALA A 686 -12.41 -19.44 52.99
C ALA A 686 -11.88 -20.15 51.71
N SER A 687 -10.58 -20.46 51.83
CA SER A 687 -9.83 -21.66 51.39
C SER A 687 -9.58 -21.96 49.91
N LEU A 688 -8.29 -21.88 49.54
CA LEU A 688 -7.60 -22.73 48.55
C LEU A 688 -7.85 -24.23 48.84
N PRO A 689 -7.87 -25.13 47.82
CA PRO A 689 -6.65 -25.54 47.12
C PRO A 689 -6.79 -25.82 45.61
N PHE A 690 -5.64 -26.09 44.99
CA PHE A 690 -5.43 -26.67 43.66
C PHE A 690 -6.41 -27.80 43.30
N ASP A 691 -6.93 -27.81 42.06
CA ASP A 691 -6.73 -28.97 41.16
C ASP A 691 -6.93 -28.61 39.68
N ALA A 692 -6.21 -29.33 38.83
CA ALA A 692 -6.16 -29.23 37.38
C ALA A 692 -7.35 -29.94 36.73
N ASN A 693 -8.12 -29.23 35.90
CA ASN A 693 -8.67 -29.66 34.60
C ASN A 693 -9.84 -28.78 34.15
N ARG A 694 -9.84 -28.48 32.84
CA ARG A 694 -10.88 -27.81 32.03
C ARG A 694 -11.02 -26.29 32.21
N LEU A 695 -10.61 -25.54 31.17
CA LEU A 695 -11.53 -25.14 30.10
C LEU A 695 -10.76 -24.43 28.97
N PHE A 696 -10.60 -25.11 27.83
CA PHE A 696 -10.48 -24.48 26.52
C PHE A 696 -11.85 -23.89 26.13
N PRO A 697 -11.88 -22.81 25.35
CA PRO A 697 -12.67 -22.88 24.14
C PRO A 697 -11.88 -22.42 22.89
N VAL A 698 -11.89 -23.32 21.90
CA VAL A 698 -12.17 -23.08 20.48
C VAL A 698 -11.52 -21.84 19.85
N LEU A 699 -10.35 -22.05 19.25
CA LEU A 699 -9.87 -21.22 18.14
C LEU A 699 -10.14 -21.96 16.83
N ASN A 700 -10.90 -21.31 15.95
CA ASN A 700 -11.19 -21.76 14.60
C ASN A 700 -9.88 -21.89 13.81
N LYS A 701 -9.73 -23.04 13.17
CA LYS A 701 -8.69 -23.34 12.18
C LYS A 701 -8.95 -22.53 10.91
N GLU A 702 -7.98 -21.71 10.52
CA GLU A 702 -7.56 -21.55 9.13
C GLU A 702 -6.27 -20.71 9.07
N ASN A 703 -5.26 -21.25 8.38
CA ASN A 703 -4.00 -20.63 7.96
C ASN A 703 -2.92 -20.31 9.02
N ILE A 704 -2.26 -21.37 9.51
CA ILE A 704 -0.82 -21.33 9.81
C ILE A 704 -0.14 -22.39 8.93
N ILE A 705 0.63 -21.94 7.95
CA ILE A 705 1.52 -22.77 7.16
C ILE A 705 2.75 -23.06 8.02
N LEU A 706 2.80 -24.27 8.59
CA LEU A 706 4.03 -24.90 9.06
C LEU A 706 4.61 -25.65 7.86
N LEU A 707 5.79 -25.25 7.41
CA LEU A 707 6.60 -26.01 6.47
C LEU A 707 7.23 -27.20 7.23
N GLU A 708 6.53 -28.34 7.25
CA GLU A 708 7.15 -29.65 7.43
C GLU A 708 7.32 -30.27 6.05
N LEU A 709 8.58 -30.43 5.63
CA LEU A 709 8.95 -31.31 4.53
C LEU A 709 9.04 -32.73 5.09
N SER A 710 8.10 -33.58 4.69
CA SER A 710 8.23 -35.05 4.80
C SER A 710 7.93 -35.61 3.43
N ASP A 711 8.90 -36.31 2.84
CA ASP A 711 8.71 -37.07 1.61
C ASP A 711 8.66 -38.56 1.95
N SER A 712 7.63 -39.22 1.43
CA SER A 712 7.28 -40.60 1.73
C SER A 712 8.09 -41.56 0.86
N ASN A 713 9.15 -42.14 1.42
CA ASN A 713 9.52 -43.54 1.23
C ASN A 713 10.74 -43.89 2.11
N GLY A 714 10.52 -44.70 3.13
CA GLY A 714 11.55 -45.09 4.08
C GLY A 714 12.62 -45.98 3.44
N SER A 715 13.86 -45.49 3.41
CA SER A 715 15.15 -46.21 3.50
C SER A 715 16.30 -45.18 3.56
N PRO A 716 17.40 -45.44 4.28
CA PRO A 716 18.38 -44.41 4.63
C PRO A 716 19.41 -44.19 3.52
N LEU A 717 19.72 -42.93 3.18
CA LEU A 717 20.82 -42.59 2.28
C LEU A 717 21.62 -41.40 2.84
N PHE A 718 22.74 -41.73 3.47
CA PHE A 718 23.95 -40.90 3.47
C PHE A 718 24.68 -41.08 2.12
N ALA A 719 25.46 -40.07 1.71
CA ALA A 719 26.33 -39.94 0.51
C ALA A 719 25.60 -39.40 -0.75
N ALA A 720 26.10 -38.43 -1.55
CA ALA A 720 27.43 -37.87 -1.79
C ALA A 720 27.31 -36.45 -2.48
N PRO A 721 28.28 -35.94 -3.28
CA PRO A 721 29.30 -34.94 -2.95
C PRO A 721 29.12 -33.55 -3.63
N LEU A 722 29.85 -32.54 -3.13
CA LEU A 722 30.02 -31.21 -3.76
C LEU A 722 30.89 -31.30 -5.04
N PRO A 723 30.63 -30.45 -6.06
CA PRO A 723 31.37 -30.47 -7.32
C PRO A 723 32.70 -29.72 -7.22
N VAL A 724 33.69 -30.30 -7.89
CA VAL A 724 35.02 -29.73 -8.16
C VAL A 724 34.88 -28.59 -9.18
N LEU A 725 35.43 -27.42 -8.86
CA LEU A 725 35.77 -26.37 -9.82
C LEU A 725 37.13 -26.71 -10.43
N SER A 726 37.13 -26.93 -11.73
CA SER A 726 38.28 -26.72 -12.63
C SER A 726 38.32 -25.26 -13.07
#